data_AF-A0A4Q0I0W4-F1
#
_entry.id   AF-A0A4Q0I0W4-F1
#
_cell.length_a   1.000
_cell.length_b   1.000
_cell.length_c   1.000
_cell.angle_alpha   90.00
_cell.angle_beta   90.00
_cell.angle_gamma   90.00
#
_symmetry.space_group_name_H-M   'P 1'
#
loop_
_entity.id
_entity.type
_entity.pdbx_description
1 polymer ?
#
loop_
_entity_poly.entity_id
_entity_poly.type
_entity_poly.pdbx_seq_one_letter_code
_entity_poly.pdbx_strand_id
1 'polypeptide(L)'
;MCRKILHILLFALIIQNIFSFGFYAPDIVRAETLKIEVLIEGVDEEPRGKIIGEYGPFTKGIELWHYSGGYWGYKGLIINDKDLGSNIDDEEALEKAISEEIKFDYAIDSELYKKLIEEGDIKVVCSTTLKDEVTMENKSILDLFYGTPTIEIKNGKIYFSAKPKFHFYNRRYVNYQSIIGDKLNVIIPIVDPVYGYNTYAIWKRTKAVDWGGALGYFDKKDIFAEAPSDSGRISPAQIKNASGHLIDGFTFKTGETTRKSEESSVGYGTFKNGGAVGIHFDYPIKFTFYSAKEPRDFSVHFENIPQSAAKGDTITISAVVNSTFLNEETTNFTWEITPEKDRELDVVYIGKDGEVKSEGEISVFPEGDEKGDHIFYAIFTMPDCDVNVKFAVNEDGTNPEENDLENNVVSDTIEVVKSFDNLEVVNLPYYALSRDISFDLADGNEIKAELRLPRGSWDGNAKGELNVTNEDKDLLRKFEVKNNPKVDEDSETIIREPKINAQIQRSDFGDNPLEKKYLDLADPTKPIQRKASVTYEGNVKRNYTYTYYCDKEEDCAGHTRSLSTSAAFNRGNHEVQINTYVYNGKKDLNQKEYENKISNNYDTDLKARMLWTNNPIKFNVIRYMCDLDVNENPTVWKSVPGKYERQFVQQCSADVDWDVTRSMAQDYRQARDAASRMKYDSSLYDKAVFATDISMKDYDYPIKSGYYFNPTGTYTFEVTTVNYKNNQDDTREHKELVNALINSFRYESNLVYIDANNQAVNIANGPYTDPGVLTTKNNKGIGGEELITVLDRSKDSSRYKKVVEEIVHNSKMVDDENENGSHDYWKMSMEGYSLSGSLDSYNKYKYREYVAGGNVFKITETTKVTIIINKDNKKFYTHPKMADGEYYITVRLSDINLNGMSDVDYKSIKDALKGVVLESIKITVKGSIYDDIS
;
A
#
# COMPACT_ATOMS: atom_id res chain seq x y z
N MET A 1 24.73 36.03 -99.56
CA MET A 1 25.70 36.45 -98.51
C MET A 1 25.52 35.71 -97.17
N CYS A 2 24.32 35.24 -96.78
CA CYS A 2 24.10 34.51 -95.51
C CYS A 2 24.62 33.06 -95.44
N ARG A 3 24.90 32.36 -96.55
CA ARG A 3 25.44 30.97 -96.49
C ARG A 3 26.94 30.88 -96.17
N LYS A 4 27.76 31.89 -96.55
CA LYS A 4 29.21 31.89 -96.29
C LYS A 4 29.56 32.29 -94.85
N ILE A 5 28.72 33.10 -94.20
CA ILE A 5 28.90 33.50 -92.79
C ILE A 5 28.57 32.33 -91.84
N LEU A 6 27.58 31.50 -92.20
CA LEU A 6 27.21 30.33 -91.40
C LEU A 6 28.30 29.24 -91.39
N HIS A 7 29.05 29.07 -92.48
CA HIS A 7 30.16 28.10 -92.54
C HIS A 7 31.39 28.58 -91.77
N ILE A 8 31.60 29.89 -91.68
CA ILE A 8 32.69 30.49 -90.89
C ILE A 8 32.37 30.41 -89.38
N LEU A 9 31.11 30.60 -88.99
CA LEU A 9 30.65 30.40 -87.61
C LEU A 9 30.67 28.92 -87.19
N LEU A 10 30.31 27.98 -88.08
CA LEU A 10 30.42 26.55 -87.78
C LEU A 10 31.88 26.09 -87.66
N PHE A 11 32.77 26.62 -88.51
CA PHE A 11 34.21 26.31 -88.45
C PHE A 11 34.88 26.92 -87.21
N ALA A 12 34.43 28.11 -86.76
CA ALA A 12 34.88 28.72 -85.51
C ALA A 12 34.39 27.94 -84.28
N LEU A 13 33.16 27.42 -84.27
CA LEU A 13 32.62 26.58 -83.18
C LEU A 13 33.27 25.19 -83.11
N ILE A 14 33.69 24.62 -84.25
CA ILE A 14 34.45 23.36 -84.30
C ILE A 14 35.89 23.57 -83.83
N ILE A 15 36.55 24.67 -84.19
CA ILE A 15 37.89 25.01 -83.67
C ILE A 15 37.83 25.32 -82.17
N GLN A 16 36.78 25.97 -81.68
CA GLN A 16 36.60 26.24 -80.24
C GLN A 16 36.33 24.94 -79.44
N ASN A 17 35.61 23.96 -80.00
CA ASN A 17 35.47 22.63 -79.37
C ASN A 17 36.75 21.78 -79.44
N ILE A 18 37.57 21.91 -80.50
CA ILE A 18 38.86 21.20 -80.61
C ILE A 18 39.91 21.80 -79.65
N PHE A 19 39.86 23.12 -79.38
CA PHE A 19 40.71 23.73 -78.34
C PHE A 19 40.23 23.47 -76.91
N SER A 20 38.94 23.14 -76.70
CA SER A 20 38.41 22.67 -75.39
C SER A 20 38.61 21.17 -75.14
N PHE A 21 39.00 20.38 -76.15
CA PHE A 21 39.32 18.95 -76.03
C PHE A 21 40.79 18.60 -76.30
N GLY A 22 41.64 19.59 -76.59
CA GLY A 22 43.05 19.43 -76.98
C GLY A 22 44.09 19.79 -75.92
N PHE A 23 43.68 20.12 -74.70
CA PHE A 23 44.54 20.23 -73.53
C PHE A 23 43.97 19.39 -72.38
N TYR A 24 43.71 18.10 -72.64
CA TYR A 24 44.31 17.15 -71.72
C TYR A 24 45.81 17.29 -71.98
N ALA A 25 46.46 18.16 -71.20
CA ALA A 25 47.72 17.70 -70.65
C ALA A 25 47.42 16.26 -70.19
N PRO A 26 48.28 15.24 -70.44
CA PRO A 26 48.30 14.21 -69.43
C PRO A 26 48.35 15.01 -68.15
N ASP A 27 47.43 14.78 -67.21
CA ASP A 27 47.82 15.08 -65.84
C ASP A 27 49.22 14.50 -65.79
N ILE A 28 50.19 15.41 -65.71
CA ILE A 28 51.41 15.10 -65.03
C ILE A 28 50.78 14.78 -63.68
N VAL A 29 50.42 13.51 -63.52
CA VAL A 29 50.44 12.82 -62.26
C VAL A 29 51.87 13.10 -61.88
N ARG A 30 52.07 14.26 -61.25
CA ARG A 30 52.98 14.38 -60.15
C ARG A 30 52.53 13.18 -59.36
N ALA A 31 53.30 12.11 -59.48
CA ALA A 31 53.20 11.03 -58.54
C ALA A 31 53.38 11.77 -57.23
N GLU A 32 52.27 12.07 -56.56
CA GLU A 32 52.32 12.44 -55.16
C GLU A 32 52.97 11.22 -54.55
N THR A 33 54.26 11.36 -54.31
CA THR A 33 55.06 10.33 -53.70
C THR A 33 54.51 10.20 -52.29
N LEU A 34 53.64 9.22 -52.09
CA LEU A 34 53.26 8.69 -50.79
C LEU A 34 54.49 8.69 -49.90
N LYS A 35 54.46 9.46 -48.82
CA LYS A 35 55.55 9.44 -47.86
C LYS A 35 55.32 8.23 -46.96
N ILE A 36 56.13 7.20 -47.15
CA ILE A 36 56.03 5.93 -46.43
C ILE A 36 57.14 5.86 -45.40
N GLU A 37 56.75 5.67 -44.14
CA GLU A 37 57.63 5.21 -43.08
C GLU A 37 57.38 3.72 -42.85
N VAL A 38 58.44 2.89 -42.87
CA VAL A 38 58.33 1.44 -42.66
C VAL A 38 58.75 1.12 -41.23
N LEU A 39 57.89 0.41 -40.52
CA LEU A 39 58.06 -0.01 -39.14
C LEU A 39 58.06 -1.53 -39.03
N ILE A 40 58.74 -2.04 -38.01
CA ILE A 40 58.85 -3.48 -37.74
C ILE A 40 58.03 -3.82 -36.50
N GLU A 41 57.10 -4.77 -36.67
CA GLU A 41 56.29 -5.31 -35.58
C GLU A 41 57.19 -5.86 -34.45
N GLY A 42 56.91 -5.42 -33.21
CA GLY A 42 57.65 -5.82 -32.01
C GLY A 42 59.03 -5.16 -31.82
N VAL A 43 59.44 -4.25 -32.72
CA VAL A 43 60.70 -3.49 -32.61
C VAL A 43 60.44 -2.00 -32.52
N ASP A 44 59.61 -1.47 -33.41
CA ASP A 44 59.22 -0.06 -33.42
C ASP A 44 57.92 0.15 -32.62
N GLU A 45 57.71 1.37 -32.08
CA GLU A 45 56.45 1.71 -31.43
C GLU A 45 55.28 1.66 -32.43
N GLU A 46 54.18 1.02 -32.02
CA GLU A 46 53.00 0.89 -32.86
C GLU A 46 52.40 2.27 -33.21
N PRO A 47 52.03 2.54 -34.47
CA PRO A 47 51.42 3.80 -34.85
C PRO A 47 50.12 4.09 -34.08
N ARG A 48 49.96 5.34 -33.63
CA ARG A 48 48.76 5.83 -32.94
C ARG A 48 47.67 6.39 -33.87
N GLY A 49 47.97 6.55 -35.15
CA GLY A 49 46.99 6.99 -36.16
C GLY A 49 46.04 5.86 -36.55
N LYS A 50 44.91 6.19 -37.18
CA LYS A 50 43.92 5.18 -37.60
C LYS A 50 44.52 4.15 -38.55
N ILE A 51 44.06 2.90 -38.47
CA ILE A 51 44.40 1.85 -39.44
C ILE A 51 43.66 2.14 -40.76
N ILE A 52 44.40 2.16 -41.86
CA ILE A 52 43.87 2.34 -43.23
C ILE A 52 43.53 0.97 -43.86
N GLY A 53 44.26 -0.08 -43.48
CA GLY A 53 43.96 -1.46 -43.88
C GLY A 53 45.15 -2.42 -43.76
N GLU A 54 44.93 -3.68 -44.12
CA GLU A 54 45.93 -4.75 -44.10
C GLU A 54 46.07 -5.45 -45.47
N TYR A 55 47.23 -6.02 -45.76
CA TYR A 55 47.48 -6.74 -47.00
C TYR A 55 48.52 -7.87 -46.85
N GLY A 56 48.12 -9.10 -47.20
CA GLY A 56 48.91 -10.33 -47.00
C GLY A 56 48.17 -11.36 -46.12
N PRO A 57 48.84 -12.46 -45.72
CA PRO A 57 50.25 -12.80 -45.93
C PRO A 57 50.57 -13.38 -47.31
N PHE A 58 51.80 -13.18 -47.79
CA PHE A 58 52.31 -13.79 -49.02
C PHE A 58 53.61 -14.54 -48.77
N THR A 59 53.76 -15.74 -49.35
CA THR A 59 55.01 -16.52 -49.30
C THR A 59 55.62 -16.62 -50.68
N LYS A 60 56.85 -16.11 -50.84
CA LYS A 60 57.71 -16.34 -52.01
C LYS A 60 59.03 -16.95 -51.54
N GLY A 61 59.69 -17.74 -52.38
CA GLY A 61 60.90 -18.46 -51.98
C GLY A 61 62.08 -18.31 -52.92
N ILE A 62 63.26 -18.67 -52.42
CA ILE A 62 64.55 -18.72 -53.14
C ILE A 62 64.99 -20.18 -53.18
N GLU A 63 65.24 -20.71 -54.38
CA GLU A 63 65.73 -22.09 -54.58
C GLU A 63 67.07 -22.12 -55.32
N LEU A 64 68.03 -22.88 -54.80
CA LEU A 64 69.33 -23.15 -55.42
C LEU A 64 69.52 -24.64 -55.63
N TRP A 65 70.22 -25.03 -56.70
CA TRP A 65 70.48 -26.44 -57.04
C TRP A 65 71.96 -26.76 -57.08
N HIS A 66 72.38 -27.87 -56.48
CA HIS A 66 73.75 -28.37 -56.56
C HIS A 66 73.94 -29.28 -57.77
N TYR A 67 75.07 -29.07 -58.45
CA TYR A 67 75.47 -29.82 -59.62
C TYR A 67 76.72 -30.64 -59.29
N SER A 68 76.79 -31.87 -59.78
CA SER A 68 77.88 -32.83 -59.49
C SER A 68 79.28 -32.39 -59.94
N GLY A 69 79.38 -31.24 -60.64
CA GLY A 69 80.64 -30.57 -60.96
C GLY A 69 81.23 -29.75 -59.80
N GLY A 70 80.57 -29.69 -58.64
CA GLY A 70 81.05 -29.02 -57.44
C GLY A 70 80.65 -27.54 -57.36
N TYR A 71 79.40 -27.22 -57.70
CA TYR A 71 78.86 -25.85 -57.66
C TYR A 71 77.34 -25.81 -57.44
N TRP A 72 76.86 -24.69 -56.92
CA TRP A 72 75.44 -24.33 -56.81
C TRP A 72 75.03 -23.37 -57.93
N GLY A 73 73.84 -23.58 -58.50
CA GLY A 73 73.24 -22.70 -59.49
C GLY A 73 72.04 -21.94 -58.95
N TYR A 74 71.99 -20.63 -59.21
CA TYR A 74 70.86 -19.75 -58.86
C TYR A 74 70.71 -18.64 -59.89
N LYS A 75 69.57 -18.55 -60.60
CA LYS A 75 69.27 -17.48 -61.58
C LYS A 75 70.41 -17.15 -62.58
N GLY A 76 71.15 -18.17 -63.02
CA GLY A 76 72.29 -18.01 -63.94
C GLY A 76 73.64 -17.71 -63.26
N LEU A 77 73.66 -17.48 -61.94
CA LEU A 77 74.86 -17.46 -61.11
C LEU A 77 75.37 -18.88 -60.85
N ILE A 78 76.69 -19.03 -60.84
CA ILE A 78 77.40 -20.26 -60.50
C ILE A 78 78.26 -19.96 -59.27
N ILE A 79 78.00 -20.65 -58.16
CA ILE A 79 78.72 -20.50 -56.88
C ILE A 79 79.49 -21.80 -56.64
N ASN A 80 80.82 -21.79 -56.75
CA ASN A 80 81.61 -23.01 -56.60
C ASN A 80 81.77 -23.38 -55.12
N ASP A 81 81.85 -24.67 -54.82
CA ASP A 81 81.99 -25.16 -53.44
C ASP A 81 83.26 -24.60 -52.74
N LYS A 82 84.33 -24.37 -53.51
CA LYS A 82 85.59 -23.78 -53.03
C LYS A 82 85.45 -22.32 -52.56
N ASP A 83 84.51 -21.58 -53.16
CA ASP A 83 84.32 -20.15 -52.88
C ASP A 83 83.59 -19.96 -51.53
N LEU A 84 82.93 -21.02 -51.04
CA LEU A 84 82.22 -21.09 -49.76
C LEU A 84 83.05 -21.78 -48.65
N GLY A 85 84.37 -21.87 -48.82
CA GLY A 85 85.29 -22.25 -47.74
C GLY A 85 85.18 -23.70 -47.24
N SER A 86 84.58 -24.60 -48.01
CA SER A 86 84.25 -25.99 -47.62
C SER A 86 83.12 -26.12 -46.57
N ASN A 87 82.43 -25.03 -46.22
CA ASN A 87 81.35 -25.02 -45.22
C ASN A 87 80.11 -24.30 -45.76
N ILE A 88 79.31 -25.03 -46.54
CA ILE A 88 78.12 -24.54 -47.26
C ILE A 88 76.94 -24.15 -46.35
N ASP A 89 76.96 -24.56 -45.08
CA ASP A 89 75.98 -24.14 -44.05
C ASP A 89 76.34 -22.78 -43.41
N ASP A 90 77.37 -22.08 -43.90
CA ASP A 90 77.66 -20.70 -43.54
C ASP A 90 76.70 -19.74 -44.29
N GLU A 91 75.67 -19.31 -43.56
CA GLU A 91 74.58 -18.46 -44.06
C GLU A 91 75.08 -17.11 -44.57
N GLU A 92 76.10 -16.52 -43.92
CA GLU A 92 76.67 -15.22 -44.29
C GLU A 92 77.52 -15.35 -45.55
N ALA A 93 78.27 -16.45 -45.69
CA ALA A 93 79.01 -16.74 -46.92
C ALA A 93 78.06 -16.93 -48.11
N LEU A 94 76.91 -17.58 -47.92
CA LEU A 94 75.91 -17.79 -48.97
C LEU A 94 75.19 -16.49 -49.34
N GLU A 95 74.80 -15.66 -48.36
CA GLU A 95 74.26 -14.32 -48.63
C GLU A 95 75.23 -13.49 -49.45
N LYS A 96 76.50 -13.47 -49.07
CA LYS A 96 77.53 -12.68 -49.76
C LYS A 96 77.80 -13.18 -51.17
N ALA A 97 77.73 -14.49 -51.40
CA ALA A 97 77.91 -15.09 -52.71
C ALA A 97 76.75 -14.79 -53.67
N ILE A 98 75.53 -14.67 -53.16
CA ILE A 98 74.36 -14.25 -53.93
C ILE A 98 74.39 -12.74 -54.16
N SER A 99 74.77 -11.95 -53.14
CA SER A 99 75.00 -10.49 -53.19
C SER A 99 73.86 -9.64 -53.78
N GLU A 100 72.62 -10.14 -53.74
CA GLU A 100 71.43 -9.48 -54.30
C GLU A 100 70.31 -9.38 -53.26
N GLU A 101 69.60 -8.25 -53.25
CA GLU A 101 68.32 -8.11 -52.54
C GLU A 101 67.24 -8.91 -53.27
N ILE A 102 66.36 -9.56 -52.51
CA ILE A 102 65.15 -10.10 -53.09
C ILE A 102 64.13 -9.00 -53.31
N LYS A 103 63.49 -9.07 -54.48
CA LYS A 103 62.48 -8.10 -54.91
C LYS A 103 61.18 -8.83 -55.20
N PHE A 104 60.12 -8.38 -54.56
CA PHE A 104 58.77 -8.91 -54.73
C PHE A 104 57.80 -7.78 -55.05
N ASP A 105 56.98 -7.96 -56.09
CA ASP A 105 55.81 -7.13 -56.33
C ASP A 105 54.51 -7.88 -55.99
N TYR A 106 53.56 -7.14 -55.39
CA TYR A 106 52.23 -7.62 -55.04
C TYR A 106 51.17 -6.63 -55.52
N ALA A 107 50.04 -7.10 -56.05
CA ALA A 107 48.98 -6.27 -56.61
C ALA A 107 47.93 -5.90 -55.55
N ILE A 108 47.85 -4.63 -55.15
CA ILE A 108 46.94 -4.16 -54.08
C ILE A 108 45.50 -4.09 -54.60
N ASP A 109 44.54 -4.38 -53.73
CA ASP A 109 43.12 -4.11 -54.00
C ASP A 109 42.87 -2.63 -54.33
N SER A 110 41.97 -2.36 -55.29
CA SER A 110 41.72 -0.99 -55.78
C SER A 110 41.13 -0.05 -54.73
N GLU A 111 40.36 -0.57 -53.78
CA GLU A 111 39.72 0.21 -52.73
C GLU A 111 40.74 0.60 -51.66
N LEU A 112 41.54 -0.36 -51.20
CA LEU A 112 42.66 -0.08 -50.29
C LEU A 112 43.66 0.89 -50.92
N TYR A 113 44.02 0.70 -52.19
CA TYR A 113 44.93 1.61 -52.88
C TYR A 113 44.39 3.05 -52.92
N LYS A 114 43.09 3.24 -53.13
CA LYS A 114 42.46 4.56 -53.12
C LYS A 114 42.54 5.22 -51.74
N LYS A 115 42.22 4.48 -50.67
CA LYS A 115 42.31 4.96 -49.28
C LYS A 115 43.73 5.40 -48.91
N LEU A 116 44.73 4.61 -49.32
CA LEU A 116 46.13 4.96 -49.09
C LEU A 116 46.50 6.28 -49.81
N ILE A 117 46.11 6.45 -51.07
CA ILE A 117 46.40 7.69 -51.82
C ILE A 117 45.69 8.91 -51.21
N GLU A 118 44.44 8.77 -50.77
CA GLU A 118 43.68 9.86 -50.12
C GLU A 118 44.31 10.31 -48.79
N GLU A 119 44.97 9.41 -48.07
CA GLU A 119 45.57 9.72 -46.77
C GLU A 119 46.88 10.53 -46.87
N GLY A 120 47.67 10.29 -47.93
CA GLY A 120 48.89 11.02 -48.28
C GLY A 120 50.16 10.55 -47.54
N ASP A 121 50.21 10.71 -46.21
CA ASP A 121 51.33 10.29 -45.34
C ASP A 121 50.95 9.02 -44.57
N ILE A 122 51.75 7.96 -44.69
CA ILE A 122 51.40 6.61 -44.20
C ILE A 122 52.56 5.95 -43.46
N LYS A 123 52.24 5.26 -42.37
CA LYS A 123 53.15 4.33 -41.69
C LYS A 123 52.77 2.89 -42.04
N VAL A 124 53.76 2.07 -42.38
CA VAL A 124 53.56 0.66 -42.80
C VAL A 124 54.28 -0.26 -41.84
N VAL A 125 53.52 -1.02 -41.07
CA VAL A 125 54.07 -2.06 -40.19
C VAL A 125 54.24 -3.34 -41.02
N CYS A 126 55.48 -3.84 -41.07
CA CYS A 126 55.85 -5.06 -41.77
C CYS A 126 56.04 -6.21 -40.77
N SER A 127 55.37 -7.33 -41.02
CA SER A 127 55.40 -8.52 -40.16
C SER A 127 55.52 -9.82 -40.96
N THR A 128 55.71 -10.95 -40.26
CA THR A 128 55.75 -12.29 -40.84
C THR A 128 54.78 -13.23 -40.13
N THR A 129 54.29 -14.24 -40.84
CA THR A 129 53.45 -15.30 -40.26
C THR A 129 54.24 -16.53 -39.81
N LEU A 130 55.58 -16.50 -39.90
CA LEU A 130 56.39 -17.53 -39.27
C LEU A 130 56.22 -17.44 -37.76
N LYS A 131 56.00 -18.58 -37.12
CA LYS A 131 55.80 -18.63 -35.66
C LYS A 131 57.07 -19.07 -34.95
N ASP A 132 57.29 -18.51 -33.77
CA ASP A 132 58.22 -19.10 -32.83
C ASP A 132 57.61 -20.39 -32.26
N GLU A 133 58.37 -21.48 -32.30
CA GLU A 133 57.85 -22.79 -31.88
C GLU A 133 57.63 -22.90 -30.37
N VAL A 134 58.18 -21.98 -29.57
CA VAL A 134 58.04 -21.98 -28.11
C VAL A 134 56.91 -21.05 -27.68
N THR A 135 56.89 -19.80 -28.18
CA THR A 135 55.87 -18.83 -27.77
C THR A 135 54.59 -18.90 -28.60
N MET A 136 54.62 -19.52 -29.79
CA MET A 136 53.55 -19.52 -30.79
C MET A 136 53.20 -18.14 -31.36
N GLU A 137 53.97 -17.11 -30.99
CA GLU A 137 53.90 -15.74 -31.51
C GLU A 137 54.61 -15.64 -32.86
N ASN A 138 54.33 -14.59 -33.62
CA ASN A 138 55.03 -14.33 -34.87
C ASN A 138 56.51 -14.03 -34.57
N LYS A 139 57.40 -14.62 -35.37
CA LYS A 139 58.82 -14.26 -35.40
C LYS A 139 58.97 -12.83 -35.89
N SER A 140 60.12 -12.22 -35.59
CA SER A 140 60.41 -10.90 -36.15
C SER A 140 60.69 -11.02 -37.64
N ILE A 141 60.27 -10.03 -38.42
CA ILE A 141 60.66 -9.93 -39.84
C ILE A 141 62.20 -9.85 -40.00
N LEU A 142 62.92 -9.41 -38.95
CA LEU A 142 64.38 -9.39 -38.88
C LEU A 142 65.00 -10.78 -38.75
N ASP A 143 64.23 -11.82 -38.43
CA ASP A 143 64.71 -13.21 -38.52
C ASP A 143 64.82 -13.63 -40.00
N LEU A 144 63.99 -13.08 -40.88
CA LEU A 144 63.99 -13.39 -42.31
C LEU A 144 64.94 -12.51 -43.14
N PHE A 145 65.20 -11.28 -42.70
CA PHE A 145 65.93 -10.29 -43.47
C PHE A 145 67.01 -9.56 -42.66
N TYR A 146 68.04 -9.09 -43.36
CA TYR A 146 69.01 -8.15 -42.79
C TYR A 146 68.48 -6.71 -42.92
N GLY A 147 68.28 -6.05 -41.78
CA GLY A 147 67.84 -4.65 -41.71
C GLY A 147 66.36 -4.44 -42.04
N THR A 148 65.93 -3.18 -42.03
CA THR A 148 64.54 -2.79 -42.34
C THR A 148 64.27 -2.94 -43.84
N PRO A 149 63.20 -3.63 -44.24
CA PRO A 149 62.81 -3.72 -45.65
C PRO A 149 62.49 -2.36 -46.26
N THR A 150 62.70 -2.25 -47.58
CA THR A 150 62.24 -1.09 -48.35
C THR A 150 60.88 -1.41 -48.97
N ILE A 151 59.90 -0.52 -48.75
CA ILE A 151 58.55 -0.63 -49.31
C ILE A 151 58.24 0.61 -50.14
N GLU A 152 57.79 0.40 -51.37
CA GLU A 152 57.27 1.47 -52.24
C GLU A 152 55.88 1.07 -52.74
N ILE A 153 54.91 2.00 -52.71
CA ILE A 153 53.55 1.78 -53.20
C ILE A 153 53.32 2.68 -54.41
N LYS A 154 53.15 2.08 -55.59
CA LYS A 154 52.86 2.82 -56.83
C LYS A 154 52.15 1.95 -57.85
N ASN A 155 51.35 2.57 -58.71
CA ASN A 155 50.64 1.90 -59.82
C ASN A 155 49.82 0.67 -59.36
N GLY A 156 49.15 0.78 -58.20
CA GLY A 156 48.36 -0.32 -57.62
C GLY A 156 49.18 -1.53 -57.14
N LYS A 157 50.48 -1.36 -56.88
CA LYS A 157 51.37 -2.43 -56.42
C LYS A 157 52.22 -2.02 -55.22
N ILE A 158 52.53 -3.01 -54.37
CA ILE A 158 53.57 -2.94 -53.34
C ILE A 158 54.85 -3.51 -53.94
N TYR A 159 55.94 -2.75 -53.89
CA TYR A 159 57.28 -3.20 -54.21
C TYR A 159 58.06 -3.37 -52.90
N PHE A 160 58.40 -4.62 -52.58
CA PHE A 160 59.18 -5.00 -51.41
C PHE A 160 60.61 -5.36 -51.85
N SER A 161 61.61 -4.81 -51.16
CA SER A 161 63.04 -5.15 -51.34
C SER A 161 63.71 -5.38 -49.99
N ALA A 162 64.42 -6.49 -49.83
CA ALA A 162 65.19 -6.79 -48.63
C ALA A 162 66.34 -7.78 -48.89
N LYS A 163 67.37 -7.77 -48.03
CA LYS A 163 68.44 -8.77 -48.07
C LYS A 163 68.04 -10.05 -47.32
N PRO A 164 67.98 -11.22 -47.98
CA PRO A 164 67.52 -12.46 -47.35
C PRO A 164 68.52 -13.05 -46.35
N LYS A 165 68.01 -13.70 -45.28
CA LYS A 165 68.75 -14.63 -44.44
C LYS A 165 68.46 -16.07 -44.86
N PHE A 166 69.47 -16.94 -44.79
CA PHE A 166 69.40 -18.32 -45.27
C PHE A 166 69.60 -19.31 -44.12
N HIS A 167 68.51 -19.74 -43.48
CA HIS A 167 68.58 -20.56 -42.27
C HIS A 167 68.83 -22.04 -42.53
N PHE A 168 70.00 -22.54 -42.14
CA PHE A 168 70.32 -23.97 -42.20
C PHE A 168 70.15 -24.64 -40.83
N TYR A 169 69.79 -25.92 -40.85
CA TYR A 169 69.76 -26.72 -39.63
C TYR A 169 71.18 -26.98 -39.12
N ASN A 170 71.55 -26.34 -38.01
CA ASN A 170 72.88 -26.47 -37.42
C ASN A 170 72.85 -27.26 -36.10
N ARG A 171 73.26 -28.54 -36.16
CA ARG A 171 73.60 -29.37 -35.00
C ARG A 171 74.94 -30.05 -35.29
N ARG A 172 75.93 -29.88 -34.41
CA ARG A 172 77.30 -30.42 -34.60
C ARG A 172 77.24 -31.86 -35.12
N TYR A 173 77.83 -32.07 -36.30
CA TYR A 173 77.99 -33.36 -36.98
C TYR A 173 76.75 -33.98 -37.65
N VAL A 174 75.64 -33.25 -37.84
CA VAL A 174 74.48 -33.73 -38.62
C VAL A 174 74.54 -33.23 -40.07
N ASN A 175 74.66 -34.16 -41.02
CA ASN A 175 74.57 -33.92 -42.46
C ASN A 175 74.09 -35.20 -43.19
N TYR A 176 73.95 -35.15 -44.52
CA TYR A 176 73.52 -36.33 -45.29
C TYR A 176 74.43 -37.55 -45.07
N GLN A 177 75.74 -37.37 -44.93
CA GLN A 177 76.66 -38.47 -44.68
C GLN A 177 76.44 -39.11 -43.31
N SER A 178 76.13 -38.34 -42.27
CA SER A 178 75.79 -38.89 -40.94
C SER A 178 74.44 -39.60 -40.92
N ILE A 179 73.47 -39.13 -41.73
CA ILE A 179 72.12 -39.71 -41.79
C ILE A 179 72.10 -41.00 -42.61
N ILE A 180 72.73 -41.00 -43.78
CA ILE A 180 72.74 -42.14 -44.72
C ILE A 180 73.76 -43.21 -44.30
N GLY A 181 74.82 -42.81 -43.58
CA GLY A 181 75.89 -43.72 -43.15
C GLY A 181 76.87 -44.11 -44.27
N ASP A 182 76.93 -43.35 -45.37
CA ASP A 182 77.84 -43.57 -46.51
C ASP A 182 78.59 -42.28 -46.88
N LYS A 183 79.81 -42.41 -47.42
CA LYS A 183 80.72 -41.28 -47.64
C LYS A 183 80.38 -40.51 -48.91
N LEU A 184 80.05 -39.23 -48.74
CA LEU A 184 79.88 -38.26 -49.83
C LEU A 184 81.21 -37.51 -50.08
N ASN A 185 81.37 -36.98 -51.30
CA ASN A 185 82.55 -36.20 -51.68
C ASN A 185 82.41 -34.70 -51.33
N VAL A 186 81.19 -34.24 -51.05
CA VAL A 186 80.87 -32.87 -50.64
C VAL A 186 79.89 -32.90 -49.47
N ILE A 187 79.87 -31.83 -48.68
CA ILE A 187 78.85 -31.63 -47.64
C ILE A 187 77.62 -31.03 -48.32
N ILE A 188 76.45 -31.61 -48.06
CA ILE A 188 75.16 -31.09 -48.52
C ILE A 188 74.46 -30.53 -47.27
N PRO A 189 74.09 -29.24 -47.24
CA PRO A 189 73.44 -28.65 -46.08
C PRO A 189 71.97 -29.10 -46.00
N ILE A 190 71.42 -29.06 -44.80
CA ILE A 190 70.00 -29.32 -44.55
C ILE A 190 69.36 -27.97 -44.23
N VAL A 191 68.31 -27.59 -44.97
CA VAL A 191 67.57 -26.35 -44.70
C VAL A 191 66.78 -26.51 -43.39
N ASP A 192 66.75 -25.49 -42.54
CA ASP A 192 65.91 -25.54 -41.34
C ASP A 192 64.43 -25.60 -41.74
N PRO A 193 63.66 -26.62 -41.29
CA PRO A 193 62.29 -26.84 -41.73
C PRO A 193 61.30 -25.75 -41.30
N VAL A 194 61.70 -24.83 -40.40
CA VAL A 194 60.93 -23.62 -40.09
C VAL A 194 60.97 -22.60 -41.23
N TYR A 195 62.09 -22.54 -41.96
CA TYR A 195 62.38 -21.52 -42.96
C TYR A 195 62.38 -22.04 -44.40
N GLY A 196 62.22 -23.35 -44.61
CA GLY A 196 62.23 -23.93 -45.95
C GLY A 196 62.41 -25.45 -45.96
N TYR A 197 63.00 -25.97 -47.03
CA TYR A 197 63.25 -27.41 -47.20
C TYR A 197 64.29 -27.70 -48.29
N ASN A 198 64.89 -28.89 -48.27
CA ASN A 198 65.68 -29.39 -49.40
C ASN A 198 64.79 -29.93 -50.53
N THR A 199 65.27 -29.94 -51.76
CA THR A 199 64.61 -30.54 -52.93
C THR A 199 65.51 -31.58 -53.58
N TYR A 200 64.93 -32.52 -54.34
CA TYR A 200 65.68 -33.62 -54.96
C TYR A 200 65.26 -33.80 -56.42
N ALA A 201 66.22 -33.92 -57.33
CA ALA A 201 65.95 -34.35 -58.70
C ALA A 201 65.99 -35.88 -58.78
N ILE A 202 64.87 -36.48 -59.16
CA ILE A 202 64.64 -37.93 -59.08
C ILE A 202 64.84 -38.57 -60.43
N TRP A 203 65.56 -39.69 -60.44
CA TRP A 203 65.89 -40.46 -61.62
C TRP A 203 65.47 -41.92 -61.46
N LYS A 204 65.25 -42.61 -62.58
CA LYS A 204 65.06 -44.06 -62.56
C LYS A 204 66.34 -44.76 -62.10
N ARG A 205 66.24 -45.63 -61.11
CA ARG A 205 67.38 -46.34 -60.50
C ARG A 205 68.21 -47.15 -61.49
N THR A 206 67.58 -47.77 -62.49
CA THR A 206 68.24 -48.73 -63.39
C THR A 206 68.78 -48.12 -64.70
N LYS A 207 68.45 -46.86 -65.01
CA LYS A 207 68.90 -46.18 -66.24
C LYS A 207 68.74 -44.66 -66.11
N ALA A 208 69.57 -43.89 -66.81
CA ALA A 208 69.52 -42.43 -66.82
C ALA A 208 68.24 -41.87 -67.47
N VAL A 209 67.12 -41.85 -66.72
CA VAL A 209 65.86 -41.23 -67.08
C VAL A 209 65.41 -40.31 -65.93
N ASP A 210 65.26 -39.02 -66.23
CA ASP A 210 64.77 -38.00 -65.29
C ASP A 210 63.26 -38.18 -65.05
N TRP A 211 62.86 -38.15 -63.78
CA TRP A 211 61.48 -38.26 -63.30
C TRP A 211 60.95 -37.00 -62.65
N GLY A 212 61.74 -35.91 -62.61
CA GLY A 212 61.36 -34.61 -62.07
C GLY A 212 61.79 -34.39 -60.61
N GLY A 213 61.40 -33.24 -60.06
CA GLY A 213 61.75 -32.83 -58.70
C GLY A 213 60.78 -33.39 -57.64
N ALA A 214 61.32 -33.77 -56.48
CA ALA A 214 60.58 -34.11 -55.27
C ALA A 214 60.94 -33.14 -54.14
N LEU A 215 59.95 -32.79 -53.32
CA LEU A 215 60.17 -31.95 -52.14
C LEU A 215 60.74 -32.78 -50.99
N GLY A 216 61.61 -32.17 -50.20
CA GLY A 216 62.21 -32.78 -49.03
C GLY A 216 61.39 -32.60 -47.76
N TYR A 217 61.57 -33.56 -46.86
CA TYR A 217 61.08 -33.51 -45.50
C TYR A 217 62.27 -33.68 -44.55
N PHE A 218 62.31 -32.90 -43.48
CA PHE A 218 63.30 -33.05 -42.43
C PHE A 218 62.62 -32.78 -41.08
N ASP A 219 62.72 -33.74 -40.17
CA ASP A 219 62.28 -33.54 -38.78
C ASP A 219 63.49 -33.16 -37.93
N LYS A 220 63.48 -31.94 -37.40
CA LYS A 220 64.57 -31.43 -36.57
C LYS A 220 64.65 -32.08 -35.18
N LYS A 221 63.58 -32.74 -34.73
CA LYS A 221 63.51 -33.48 -33.46
C LYS A 221 64.04 -34.90 -33.60
N ASP A 222 63.83 -35.53 -34.76
CA ASP A 222 64.36 -36.84 -35.11
C ASP A 222 64.99 -36.83 -36.51
N ILE A 223 66.32 -36.68 -36.56
CA ILE A 223 67.10 -36.56 -37.80
C ILE A 223 67.07 -37.84 -38.67
N PHE A 224 66.60 -38.97 -38.11
CA PHE A 224 66.43 -40.24 -38.83
C PHE A 224 64.97 -40.52 -39.20
N ALA A 225 64.06 -39.58 -38.91
CA ALA A 225 62.66 -39.73 -39.24
C ALA A 225 62.47 -39.86 -40.76
N GLU A 226 61.66 -40.84 -41.14
CA GLU A 226 61.15 -40.95 -42.49
C GLU A 226 60.11 -39.85 -42.76
N ALA A 227 59.94 -39.47 -44.03
CA ALA A 227 58.86 -38.57 -44.40
C ALA A 227 57.50 -39.23 -44.08
N PRO A 228 56.51 -38.49 -43.55
CA PRO A 228 55.16 -39.02 -43.34
C PRO A 228 54.62 -39.63 -44.62
N SER A 229 53.98 -40.79 -44.53
CA SER A 229 53.57 -41.63 -45.69
C SER A 229 52.76 -40.87 -46.75
N ASP A 230 51.98 -39.88 -46.31
CA ASP A 230 51.04 -39.14 -47.15
C ASP A 230 51.58 -37.78 -47.60
N SER A 231 52.77 -37.38 -47.13
CA SER A 231 53.38 -36.09 -47.46
C SER A 231 53.78 -35.97 -48.93
N GLY A 232 54.03 -37.09 -49.59
CA GLY A 232 54.61 -37.14 -50.94
C GLY A 232 56.06 -36.65 -51.00
N ARG A 233 56.74 -36.48 -49.86
CA ARG A 233 58.10 -35.94 -49.74
C ARG A 233 59.12 -37.05 -49.51
N ILE A 234 60.41 -36.68 -49.55
CA ILE A 234 61.53 -37.58 -49.28
C ILE A 234 62.34 -37.06 -48.09
N SER A 235 62.61 -37.91 -47.10
CA SER A 235 63.57 -37.60 -46.04
C SER A 235 65.00 -37.95 -46.44
N PRO A 236 66.03 -37.22 -45.99
CA PRO A 236 67.43 -37.66 -46.09
C PRO A 236 67.63 -39.10 -45.57
N ALA A 237 66.90 -39.51 -44.53
CA ALA A 237 66.97 -40.86 -43.96
C ALA A 237 66.44 -41.96 -44.88
N GLN A 238 65.64 -41.59 -45.89
CA GLN A 238 65.09 -42.51 -46.89
C GLN A 238 65.99 -42.65 -48.13
N ILE A 239 67.16 -42.00 -48.13
CA ILE A 239 68.22 -42.23 -49.11
C ILE A 239 69.14 -43.32 -48.57
N LYS A 240 69.27 -44.41 -49.32
CA LYS A 240 69.92 -45.65 -48.89
C LYS A 240 71.45 -45.59 -48.88
N ASN A 241 72.06 -44.87 -49.82
CA ASN A 241 73.52 -44.82 -49.98
C ASN A 241 73.98 -43.63 -50.86
N ALA A 242 75.30 -43.46 -51.00
CA ALA A 242 75.91 -42.38 -51.78
C ALA A 242 75.64 -42.45 -53.30
N SER A 243 75.08 -43.55 -53.82
CA SER A 243 74.63 -43.61 -55.23
C SER A 243 73.29 -42.89 -55.45
N GLY A 244 72.62 -42.47 -54.38
CA GLY A 244 71.33 -41.79 -54.41
C GLY A 244 70.12 -42.73 -54.37
N HIS A 245 70.33 -44.05 -54.33
CA HIS A 245 69.22 -45.01 -54.31
C HIS A 245 68.33 -44.76 -53.09
N LEU A 246 67.01 -44.83 -53.26
CA LEU A 246 66.09 -44.74 -52.13
C LEU A 246 65.96 -46.08 -51.39
N ILE A 247 65.51 -46.07 -50.13
CA ILE A 247 65.10 -47.30 -49.43
C ILE A 247 63.83 -47.85 -50.08
N ASP A 248 63.70 -49.17 -50.18
CA ASP A 248 62.55 -49.80 -50.85
C ASP A 248 61.31 -49.77 -49.92
N GLY A 249 60.11 -49.61 -50.48
CA GLY A 249 58.85 -49.79 -49.74
C GLY A 249 58.06 -48.53 -49.39
N PHE A 250 58.36 -47.36 -49.97
CA PHE A 250 57.55 -46.15 -49.81
C PHE A 250 57.23 -45.46 -51.15
N THR A 251 56.28 -44.52 -51.13
CA THR A 251 55.92 -43.71 -52.29
C THR A 251 56.11 -42.23 -52.01
N PHE A 252 56.44 -41.46 -53.04
CA PHE A 252 56.61 -40.01 -52.97
C PHE A 252 56.11 -39.38 -54.27
N LYS A 253 56.09 -38.04 -54.35
CA LYS A 253 55.61 -37.30 -55.52
C LYS A 253 56.75 -36.60 -56.25
N THR A 254 56.68 -36.65 -57.59
CA THR A 254 57.42 -35.77 -58.49
C THR A 254 56.40 -34.93 -59.25
N GLY A 255 56.23 -33.67 -58.87
CA GLY A 255 55.06 -32.87 -59.29
C GLY A 255 53.74 -33.54 -58.86
N GLU A 256 52.83 -33.78 -59.80
CA GLU A 256 51.56 -34.46 -59.54
C GLU A 256 51.66 -36.00 -59.61
N THR A 257 52.80 -36.56 -60.00
CA THR A 257 52.96 -38.01 -60.22
C THR A 257 53.49 -38.74 -58.99
N THR A 258 52.79 -39.78 -58.54
CA THR A 258 53.27 -40.69 -57.48
C THR A 258 54.28 -41.70 -58.03
N ARG A 259 55.43 -41.83 -57.37
CA ARG A 259 56.54 -42.73 -57.72
C ARG A 259 56.79 -43.76 -56.62
N LYS A 260 57.34 -44.92 -57.00
CA LYS A 260 57.76 -45.99 -56.08
C LYS A 260 59.24 -45.84 -55.75
N SER A 261 59.61 -45.95 -54.48
CA SER A 261 60.99 -45.73 -54.03
C SER A 261 61.97 -46.78 -54.55
N GLU A 262 61.53 -48.04 -54.70
CA GLU A 262 62.36 -49.15 -55.18
C GLU A 262 62.83 -49.01 -56.65
N GLU A 263 62.15 -48.18 -57.44
CA GLU A 263 62.53 -47.86 -58.81
C GLU A 263 63.29 -46.53 -58.95
N SER A 264 63.48 -45.81 -57.84
CA SER A 264 63.90 -44.41 -57.82
C SER A 264 65.28 -44.20 -57.17
N SER A 265 65.92 -43.10 -57.58
CA SER A 265 67.21 -42.62 -57.05
C SER A 265 67.25 -41.08 -57.10
N VAL A 266 67.86 -40.44 -56.10
CA VAL A 266 68.26 -39.04 -56.15
C VAL A 266 69.47 -38.93 -57.08
N GLY A 267 69.27 -38.31 -58.24
CA GLY A 267 70.26 -38.34 -59.31
C GLY A 267 70.54 -39.74 -59.86
N TYR A 268 71.33 -39.79 -60.94
CA TYR A 268 71.83 -41.04 -61.53
C TYR A 268 73.36 -41.07 -61.41
N GLY A 269 73.85 -41.50 -60.24
CA GLY A 269 75.29 -41.51 -59.92
C GLY A 269 75.90 -40.13 -59.60
N THR A 270 75.08 -39.08 -59.51
CA THR A 270 75.51 -37.69 -59.26
C THR A 270 75.48 -37.30 -57.79
N PHE A 271 74.62 -37.94 -56.99
CA PHE A 271 74.39 -37.62 -55.57
C PHE A 271 75.64 -37.70 -54.70
N LYS A 272 76.56 -38.64 -54.99
CA LYS A 272 77.85 -38.76 -54.29
C LYS A 272 78.65 -37.45 -54.27
N ASN A 273 78.51 -36.64 -55.31
CA ASN A 273 79.15 -35.34 -55.46
C ASN A 273 78.21 -34.18 -55.15
N GLY A 274 77.11 -34.40 -54.41
CA GLY A 274 76.10 -33.39 -54.07
C GLY A 274 75.07 -33.10 -55.16
N GLY A 275 75.33 -33.54 -56.40
CA GLY A 275 74.47 -33.25 -57.53
C GLY A 275 73.08 -33.84 -57.40
N ALA A 276 72.08 -33.12 -57.91
CA ALA A 276 70.64 -33.45 -57.85
C ALA A 276 69.95 -33.18 -56.50
N VAL A 277 70.54 -32.32 -55.66
CA VAL A 277 69.91 -31.78 -54.44
C VAL A 277 69.78 -30.27 -54.56
N GLY A 278 68.63 -29.73 -54.15
CA GLY A 278 68.40 -28.30 -54.03
C GLY A 278 68.10 -27.88 -52.58
N ILE A 279 68.14 -26.57 -52.36
CA ILE A 279 67.81 -25.89 -51.10
C ILE A 279 66.81 -24.78 -51.41
N HIS A 280 65.66 -24.78 -50.72
CA HIS A 280 64.57 -23.83 -50.90
C HIS A 280 64.26 -23.12 -49.59
N PHE A 281 64.15 -21.79 -49.60
CA PHE A 281 63.83 -20.95 -48.44
C PHE A 281 62.55 -20.15 -48.69
N ASP A 282 61.64 -20.10 -47.71
CA ASP A 282 60.36 -19.41 -47.76
C ASP A 282 60.39 -18.09 -46.98
N TYR A 283 59.86 -17.02 -47.58
CA TYR A 283 59.77 -15.69 -46.98
C TYR A 283 58.31 -15.20 -46.91
N PRO A 284 57.55 -15.54 -45.84
CA PRO A 284 56.19 -15.05 -45.65
C PRO A 284 56.14 -13.63 -45.07
N ILE A 285 55.40 -12.71 -45.69
CA ILE A 285 55.35 -11.27 -45.33
C ILE A 285 53.89 -10.77 -45.28
N LYS A 286 53.57 -9.91 -44.31
CA LYS A 286 52.29 -9.17 -44.15
C LYS A 286 52.56 -7.66 -43.96
N PHE A 287 51.66 -6.81 -44.46
CA PHE A 287 51.70 -5.35 -44.29
C PHE A 287 50.43 -4.84 -43.62
N THR A 288 50.56 -3.91 -42.66
CA THR A 288 49.47 -3.14 -42.06
C THR A 288 49.73 -1.65 -42.24
N PHE A 289 48.75 -0.90 -42.75
CA PHE A 289 48.88 0.52 -43.12
C PHE A 289 48.15 1.40 -42.11
N TYR A 290 48.81 2.45 -41.63
CA TYR A 290 48.28 3.43 -40.67
C TYR A 290 48.40 4.85 -41.23
N SER A 291 47.43 5.71 -40.91
CA SER A 291 47.55 7.15 -41.17
C SER A 291 48.65 7.74 -40.29
N ALA A 292 49.40 8.70 -40.84
CA ALA A 292 50.32 9.51 -40.05
C ALA A 292 49.63 10.65 -39.27
N LYS A 293 48.31 10.86 -39.43
CA LYS A 293 47.54 11.90 -38.74
C LYS A 293 47.01 11.40 -37.39
N GLU A 294 47.13 12.23 -36.36
CA GLU A 294 46.67 11.93 -34.99
C GLU A 294 45.21 12.38 -34.78
N PRO A 295 44.40 11.64 -33.99
CA PRO A 295 43.03 12.00 -33.64
C PRO A 295 42.97 13.23 -32.72
N ARG A 296 42.01 14.14 -32.98
CA ARG A 296 41.83 15.45 -32.32
C ARG A 296 40.33 15.75 -32.20
N ASP A 297 39.70 15.34 -31.08
CA ASP A 297 38.26 15.46 -30.87
C ASP A 297 37.86 15.33 -29.38
N PHE A 298 36.92 16.15 -28.91
CA PHE A 298 36.16 16.02 -27.68
C PHE A 298 34.74 15.57 -28.01
N SER A 299 34.06 15.01 -27.01
CA SER A 299 32.63 14.76 -27.11
C SER A 299 31.96 14.86 -25.75
N VAL A 300 30.68 15.18 -25.75
CA VAL A 300 29.87 15.25 -24.53
C VAL A 300 28.53 14.54 -24.67
N HIS A 301 28.10 13.88 -23.59
CA HIS A 301 26.75 13.36 -23.45
C HIS A 301 26.23 13.48 -22.02
N PHE A 302 24.90 13.47 -21.86
CA PHE A 302 24.30 13.30 -20.54
C PHE A 302 24.32 11.82 -20.12
N GLU A 303 24.98 11.54 -19.00
CA GLU A 303 24.97 10.23 -18.34
C GLU A 303 23.66 10.02 -17.56
N ASN A 304 23.12 11.10 -16.99
CA ASN A 304 21.86 11.10 -16.26
C ASN A 304 21.13 12.42 -16.50
N ILE A 305 19.91 12.33 -17.04
CA ILE A 305 18.96 13.44 -17.15
C ILE A 305 17.54 12.86 -17.12
N PRO A 306 16.66 13.32 -16.20
CA PRO A 306 15.26 12.90 -16.19
C PRO A 306 14.49 13.56 -17.35
N GLN A 307 13.56 12.84 -17.95
CA GLN A 307 12.67 13.37 -19.00
C GLN A 307 11.57 14.27 -18.41
N SER A 308 11.13 13.99 -17.19
CA SER A 308 10.16 14.81 -16.49
C SER A 308 10.34 14.75 -14.98
N ALA A 309 9.92 15.81 -14.30
CA ALA A 309 9.98 15.90 -12.85
C ALA A 309 8.83 16.75 -12.30
N ALA A 310 8.47 16.54 -11.04
CA ALA A 310 7.49 17.38 -10.37
C ALA A 310 8.14 18.61 -9.75
N LYS A 311 7.40 19.71 -9.70
CA LYS A 311 7.85 20.96 -9.07
C LYS A 311 8.41 20.69 -7.66
N GLY A 312 9.57 21.19 -7.30
CA GLY A 312 10.13 20.97 -5.95
C GLY A 312 10.96 19.70 -5.81
N ASP A 313 10.97 18.83 -6.82
CA ASP A 313 11.90 17.70 -6.85
C ASP A 313 13.33 18.21 -7.02
N THR A 314 14.28 17.60 -6.32
CA THR A 314 15.70 17.84 -6.53
C THR A 314 16.16 17.11 -7.78
N ILE A 315 16.62 17.86 -8.77
CA ILE A 315 17.13 17.35 -10.03
C ILE A 315 18.65 17.28 -9.95
N THR A 316 19.23 16.18 -10.45
CA THR A 316 20.68 16.03 -10.62
C THR A 316 20.93 15.55 -12.04
N ILE A 317 21.57 16.40 -12.84
CA ILE A 317 22.01 16.10 -14.20
C ILE A 317 23.50 15.82 -14.15
N SER A 318 23.97 14.86 -14.95
CA SER A 318 25.40 14.63 -15.13
C SER A 318 25.80 14.61 -16.60
N ALA A 319 26.76 15.44 -16.99
CA ALA A 319 27.37 15.49 -18.31
C ALA A 319 28.78 14.91 -18.26
N VAL A 320 29.14 14.06 -19.22
CA VAL A 320 30.45 13.39 -19.30
C VAL A 320 31.17 13.88 -20.53
N VAL A 321 32.38 14.38 -20.35
CA VAL A 321 33.27 14.88 -21.40
C VAL A 321 34.38 13.87 -21.66
N ASN A 322 34.53 13.48 -22.93
CA ASN A 322 35.55 12.57 -23.42
C ASN A 322 36.52 13.29 -24.36
N SER A 323 37.74 12.75 -24.51
CA SER A 323 38.79 13.30 -25.38
C SER A 323 39.51 12.18 -26.14
N THR A 324 39.65 12.33 -27.46
CA THR A 324 40.45 11.44 -28.31
C THR A 324 41.88 11.96 -28.53
N PHE A 325 42.20 13.17 -28.04
CA PHE A 325 43.53 13.78 -28.11
C PHE A 325 44.60 12.88 -27.45
N LEU A 326 45.85 12.98 -27.91
CA LEU A 326 46.95 12.16 -27.37
C LEU A 326 47.44 12.60 -26.01
N ASN A 327 47.27 13.87 -25.67
CA ASN A 327 47.68 14.46 -24.41
C ASN A 327 46.46 15.12 -23.74
N GLU A 328 46.64 15.48 -22.47
CA GLU A 328 45.72 16.36 -21.77
C GLU A 328 45.60 17.69 -22.50
N GLU A 329 44.37 18.08 -22.83
CA GLU A 329 44.07 19.34 -23.51
C GLU A 329 43.17 20.21 -22.63
N THR A 330 43.47 21.50 -22.57
CA THR A 330 42.65 22.47 -21.82
C THR A 330 41.70 23.19 -22.78
N THR A 331 40.41 23.19 -22.45
CA THR A 331 39.36 23.83 -23.25
C THR A 331 38.30 24.49 -22.36
N ASN A 332 37.34 25.17 -22.98
CA ASN A 332 36.22 25.82 -22.29
C ASN A 332 35.00 24.89 -22.21
N PHE A 333 34.22 25.03 -21.14
CA PHE A 333 32.90 24.41 -21.01
C PHE A 333 31.83 25.44 -20.60
N THR A 334 30.57 25.16 -20.94
CA THR A 334 29.42 26.00 -20.57
C THR A 334 28.19 25.14 -20.26
N TRP A 335 27.52 25.47 -19.16
CA TRP A 335 26.17 25.06 -18.78
C TRP A 335 25.18 26.19 -19.07
N GLU A 336 24.11 25.89 -19.80
CA GLU A 336 22.94 26.75 -19.93
C GLU A 336 21.72 25.98 -19.41
N ILE A 337 21.29 26.29 -18.19
CA ILE A 337 20.07 25.70 -17.58
C ILE A 337 19.06 26.79 -17.37
N THR A 338 18.00 26.79 -18.19
CA THR A 338 17.03 27.88 -18.26
C THR A 338 15.59 27.37 -18.17
N PRO A 339 14.77 27.89 -17.24
CA PRO A 339 13.35 27.61 -17.24
C PRO A 339 12.68 28.36 -18.40
N GLU A 340 11.73 27.72 -19.09
CA GLU A 340 11.08 28.24 -20.30
C GLU A 340 10.34 29.59 -20.09
N LYS A 341 9.99 29.93 -18.84
CA LYS A 341 9.27 31.17 -18.49
C LYS A 341 10.18 32.33 -18.07
N ASP A 342 11.44 32.36 -18.53
CA ASP A 342 12.43 33.41 -18.25
C ASP A 342 12.52 33.79 -16.77
N ARG A 343 12.68 32.80 -15.90
CA ARG A 343 12.86 32.98 -14.44
C ARG A 343 14.28 32.63 -14.04
N GLU A 344 14.78 33.24 -12.96
CA GLU A 344 16.03 32.79 -12.35
C GLU A 344 15.83 31.43 -11.67
N LEU A 345 16.76 30.51 -11.92
CA LEU A 345 16.83 29.19 -11.30
C LEU A 345 18.14 29.10 -10.52
N ASP A 346 18.07 28.71 -9.25
CA ASP A 346 19.25 28.50 -8.43
C ASP A 346 19.83 27.10 -8.75
N VAL A 347 21.02 27.08 -9.36
CA VAL A 347 21.68 25.87 -9.82
C VAL A 347 23.07 25.76 -9.18
N VAL A 348 23.34 24.61 -8.57
CA VAL A 348 24.65 24.26 -8.05
C VAL A 348 25.37 23.40 -9.08
N TYR A 349 26.53 23.87 -9.56
CA TYR A 349 27.38 23.15 -10.51
C TYR A 349 28.56 22.51 -9.79
N ILE A 350 28.83 21.24 -10.08
CA ILE A 350 29.93 20.47 -9.47
C ILE A 350 30.77 19.86 -10.58
N GLY A 351 32.08 20.08 -10.57
CA GLY A 351 33.04 19.43 -11.45
C GLY A 351 33.93 18.45 -10.68
N LYS A 352 35.03 18.02 -11.31
CA LYS A 352 36.00 17.05 -10.75
C LYS A 352 36.58 17.48 -9.40
N ASP A 353 36.82 18.77 -9.22
CA ASP A 353 37.53 19.34 -8.05
C ASP A 353 36.61 20.07 -7.04
N GLY A 354 35.27 19.94 -7.19
CA GLY A 354 34.28 20.57 -6.30
C GLY A 354 33.31 21.51 -7.02
N GLU A 355 32.76 22.49 -6.31
CA GLU A 355 31.83 23.47 -6.91
C GLU A 355 32.53 24.30 -7.99
N VAL A 356 31.87 24.39 -9.15
CA VAL A 356 32.32 25.16 -10.31
C VAL A 356 31.27 26.22 -10.69
N LYS A 357 31.62 27.13 -11.60
CA LYS A 357 30.65 28.05 -12.20
C LYS A 357 29.91 27.38 -13.36
N SER A 358 28.89 28.05 -13.89
CA SER A 358 28.20 27.62 -15.11
C SER A 358 29.10 27.63 -16.34
N GLU A 359 30.24 28.32 -16.33
CA GLU A 359 31.22 28.32 -17.42
C GLU A 359 32.64 28.36 -16.85
N GLY A 360 33.61 27.83 -17.59
CA GLY A 360 35.01 27.86 -17.19
C GLY A 360 35.92 27.05 -18.10
N GLU A 361 37.18 26.90 -17.69
CA GLU A 361 38.17 26.04 -18.34
C GLU A 361 38.22 24.66 -17.66
N ILE A 362 38.45 23.63 -18.46
CA ILE A 362 38.67 22.24 -18.04
C ILE A 362 39.85 21.64 -18.80
N SER A 363 40.69 20.88 -18.09
CA SER A 363 41.68 20.01 -18.72
C SER A 363 41.15 18.59 -18.84
N VAL A 364 40.92 18.12 -20.07
CA VAL A 364 40.35 16.81 -20.37
C VAL A 364 41.47 15.83 -20.72
N PHE A 365 41.50 14.67 -20.04
CA PHE A 365 42.50 13.63 -20.30
C PHE A 365 42.06 12.73 -21.47
N PRO A 366 42.99 12.10 -22.20
CA PRO A 366 42.65 11.11 -23.22
C PRO A 366 41.74 10.02 -22.66
N GLU A 367 40.80 9.54 -23.48
CA GLU A 367 39.91 8.43 -23.12
C GLU A 367 40.74 7.20 -22.71
N GLY A 368 40.39 6.61 -21.54
CA GLY A 368 41.13 5.49 -20.96
C GLY A 368 42.33 5.85 -20.08
N ASP A 369 42.60 7.14 -19.84
CA ASP A 369 43.60 7.60 -18.86
C ASP A 369 43.26 7.12 -17.43
N GLU A 370 44.29 6.80 -16.63
CA GLU A 370 44.14 6.32 -15.25
C GLU A 370 43.39 7.33 -14.34
N LYS A 371 43.33 8.61 -14.72
CA LYS A 371 42.62 9.68 -14.01
C LYS A 371 41.10 9.69 -14.26
N GLY A 372 40.60 8.87 -15.18
CA GLY A 372 39.18 8.66 -15.49
C GLY A 372 38.47 9.82 -16.19
N ASP A 373 37.22 9.56 -16.60
CA ASP A 373 36.33 10.49 -17.31
C ASP A 373 36.09 11.79 -16.53
N HIS A 374 35.77 12.87 -17.27
CA HIS A 374 35.42 14.15 -16.68
C HIS A 374 33.91 14.32 -16.59
N ILE A 375 33.39 14.25 -15.36
CA ILE A 375 31.95 14.32 -15.09
C ILE A 375 31.62 15.66 -14.43
N PHE A 376 30.65 16.37 -15.00
CA PHE A 376 30.03 17.55 -14.43
C PHE A 376 28.64 17.22 -13.92
N TYR A 377 28.24 17.83 -12.81
CA TYR A 377 26.90 17.76 -12.27
C TYR A 377 26.26 19.13 -12.21
N ALA A 378 24.97 19.19 -12.48
CA ALA A 378 24.13 20.34 -12.17
C ALA A 378 22.95 19.90 -11.29
N ILE A 379 22.76 20.61 -10.18
CA ILE A 379 21.74 20.29 -9.18
C ILE A 379 20.83 21.51 -8.99
N PHE A 380 19.53 21.33 -9.13
CA PHE A 380 18.54 22.39 -8.90
C PHE A 380 17.22 21.82 -8.41
N THR A 381 16.32 22.69 -7.96
CA THR A 381 14.95 22.33 -7.58
C THR A 381 13.99 22.62 -8.74
N MET A 382 13.25 21.61 -9.19
CA MET A 382 12.37 21.73 -10.36
C MET A 382 11.33 22.87 -10.19
N PRO A 383 11.22 23.82 -11.14
CA PRO A 383 10.21 24.88 -11.07
C PRO A 383 8.82 24.39 -11.54
N ASP A 384 7.85 25.31 -11.66
CA ASP A 384 6.50 25.08 -12.18
C ASP A 384 6.39 25.25 -13.71
N CYS A 385 7.48 25.01 -14.42
CA CYS A 385 7.58 25.02 -15.88
C CYS A 385 8.75 24.13 -16.33
N ASP A 386 8.79 23.85 -17.63
CA ASP A 386 9.84 23.04 -18.23
C ASP A 386 11.20 23.75 -18.10
N VAL A 387 12.26 22.94 -18.05
CA VAL A 387 13.64 23.42 -17.92
C VAL A 387 14.45 22.89 -19.08
N ASN A 388 15.00 23.81 -19.87
CA ASN A 388 15.95 23.50 -20.94
C ASN A 388 17.34 23.39 -20.35
N VAL A 389 18.05 22.35 -20.73
CA VAL A 389 19.41 22.05 -20.28
C VAL A 389 20.28 21.93 -21.51
N LYS A 390 21.37 22.69 -21.58
CA LYS A 390 22.43 22.54 -22.58
C LYS A 390 23.77 22.50 -21.87
N PHE A 391 24.64 21.61 -22.31
CA PHE A 391 26.05 21.58 -21.95
C PHE A 391 26.88 21.59 -23.22
N ALA A 392 27.94 22.39 -23.23
CA ALA A 392 28.87 22.48 -24.34
C ALA A 392 30.32 22.39 -23.84
N VAL A 393 31.18 21.74 -24.62
CA VAL A 393 32.63 21.71 -24.47
C VAL A 393 33.26 22.12 -25.80
N ASN A 394 34.24 23.02 -25.79
CA ASN A 394 34.90 23.53 -27.01
C ASN A 394 33.92 23.85 -28.16
N GLU A 395 32.81 24.56 -27.86
CA GLU A 395 31.67 24.71 -28.79
C GLU A 395 32.05 25.23 -30.17
N ASP A 396 33.08 26.08 -30.26
CA ASP A 396 33.57 26.64 -31.53
C ASP A 396 34.65 25.79 -32.23
N GLY A 397 35.15 24.73 -31.56
CA GLY A 397 36.15 23.81 -32.09
C GLY A 397 37.53 24.41 -32.27
N THR A 398 37.82 25.56 -31.67
CA THR A 398 39.04 26.31 -31.98
C THR A 398 40.16 26.14 -30.96
N ASN A 399 39.86 25.68 -29.74
CA ASN A 399 40.86 25.57 -28.69
C ASN A 399 40.71 24.30 -27.83
N PRO A 400 41.43 23.21 -28.17
CA PRO A 400 42.22 22.97 -29.41
C PRO A 400 41.35 22.81 -30.68
N GLU A 401 42.00 22.77 -31.85
CA GLU A 401 41.33 22.56 -33.14
C GLU A 401 40.81 21.12 -33.28
N GLU A 402 39.51 20.98 -33.59
CA GLU A 402 38.80 19.70 -33.71
C GLU A 402 38.29 19.41 -35.12
N ASN A 403 37.94 18.14 -35.37
CA ASN A 403 37.43 17.71 -36.67
C ASN A 403 35.92 17.45 -36.66
N ASP A 404 35.34 17.03 -35.52
CA ASP A 404 33.89 16.93 -35.31
C ASP A 404 33.45 17.96 -34.27
N LEU A 405 32.37 18.68 -34.55
CA LEU A 405 31.79 19.69 -33.66
C LEU A 405 30.36 19.33 -33.27
N GLU A 406 29.74 18.32 -33.91
CA GLU A 406 28.35 17.94 -33.66
C GLU A 406 28.18 17.25 -32.30
N ASN A 407 29.27 16.66 -31.78
CA ASN A 407 29.34 15.95 -30.51
C ASN A 407 29.83 16.82 -29.33
N ASN A 408 30.15 18.10 -29.57
CA ASN A 408 30.62 19.06 -28.57
C ASN A 408 29.49 19.69 -27.73
N VAL A 409 28.24 19.54 -28.17
CA VAL A 409 27.07 20.13 -27.52
C VAL A 409 26.00 19.07 -27.30
N VAL A 410 25.45 19.02 -26.09
CA VAL A 410 24.28 18.20 -25.76
C VAL A 410 23.20 19.06 -25.14
N SER A 411 21.94 18.83 -25.51
CA SER A 411 20.79 19.51 -24.93
C SER A 411 19.59 18.59 -24.75
N ASP A 412 18.76 18.90 -23.75
CA ASP A 412 17.50 18.20 -23.46
C ASP A 412 16.53 19.13 -22.71
N THR A 413 15.26 18.73 -22.61
CA THR A 413 14.22 19.45 -21.86
C THR A 413 13.63 18.54 -20.79
N ILE A 414 13.63 19.02 -19.55
CA ILE A 414 12.95 18.35 -18.43
C ILE A 414 11.53 18.91 -18.34
N GLU A 415 10.53 18.08 -18.63
CA GLU A 415 9.12 18.50 -18.60
C GLU A 415 8.58 18.54 -17.16
N VAL A 416 7.86 19.61 -16.81
CA VAL A 416 7.18 19.68 -15.51
C VAL A 416 5.89 18.85 -15.57
N VAL A 417 5.75 17.90 -14.65
CA VAL A 417 4.47 17.18 -14.50
C VAL A 417 3.46 18.03 -13.75
N LYS A 418 2.22 18.03 -14.23
CA LYS A 418 1.11 18.73 -13.56
C LYS A 418 0.77 18.02 -12.24
N SER A 419 0.46 18.81 -11.21
CA SER A 419 -0.13 18.30 -9.98
C SER A 419 -1.66 18.24 -10.08
N PHE A 420 -2.28 17.24 -9.46
CA PHE A 420 -3.75 17.18 -9.30
C PHE A 420 -4.14 17.19 -7.82
N ASP A 421 -4.54 18.37 -7.33
CA ASP A 421 -5.05 18.55 -5.97
C ASP A 421 -6.57 18.59 -5.97
N ASN A 422 -7.21 17.79 -5.13
CA ASN A 422 -8.67 17.62 -5.14
C ASN A 422 -9.25 17.59 -3.72
N LEU A 423 -10.57 17.80 -3.62
CA LEU A 423 -11.31 17.79 -2.36
C LEU A 423 -12.57 16.91 -2.48
N GLU A 424 -12.59 15.80 -1.75
CA GLU A 424 -13.75 14.95 -1.58
C GLU A 424 -14.50 15.30 -0.28
N VAL A 425 -15.83 15.39 -0.33
CA VAL A 425 -16.66 15.73 0.85
C VAL A 425 -17.52 14.54 1.24
N VAL A 426 -17.24 13.95 2.40
CA VAL A 426 -17.97 12.80 2.92
C VAL A 426 -18.82 13.18 4.13
N ASN A 427 -20.05 12.68 4.18
CA ASN A 427 -20.93 12.85 5.33
C ASN A 427 -21.07 11.55 6.14
N LEU A 428 -20.93 11.66 7.46
CA LEU A 428 -21.27 10.62 8.42
C LEU A 428 -22.56 11.03 9.18
N PRO A 429 -23.73 10.46 8.84
CA PRO A 429 -25.01 10.92 9.36
C PRO A 429 -25.24 10.56 10.84
N TYR A 430 -26.23 11.19 11.48
CA TYR A 430 -26.55 11.07 12.92
C TYR A 430 -26.65 9.65 13.47
N TYR A 431 -27.12 8.70 12.64
CA TYR A 431 -27.39 7.31 13.03
C TYR A 431 -26.26 6.34 12.64
N ALA A 432 -25.19 6.82 12.01
CA ALA A 432 -24.07 5.98 11.57
C ALA A 432 -22.92 5.98 12.59
N LEU A 433 -22.40 4.80 12.93
CA LEU A 433 -21.20 4.59 13.76
C LEU A 433 -19.92 4.66 12.93
N SER A 434 -19.98 4.14 11.70
CA SER A 434 -18.89 4.20 10.73
C SER A 434 -19.46 4.23 9.32
N ARG A 435 -18.62 4.59 8.36
CA ARG A 435 -18.93 4.55 6.92
C ARG A 435 -17.70 4.09 6.17
N ASP A 436 -17.85 3.06 5.35
CA ASP A 436 -16.86 2.73 4.34
C ASP A 436 -16.96 3.75 3.20
N ILE A 437 -15.82 4.21 2.69
CA ILE A 437 -15.73 5.20 1.63
C ILE A 437 -14.82 4.69 0.52
N SER A 438 -15.09 5.13 -0.71
CA SER A 438 -14.31 4.79 -1.88
C SER A 438 -14.25 5.97 -2.83
N PHE A 439 -13.05 6.38 -3.23
CA PHE A 439 -12.85 7.52 -4.13
C PHE A 439 -11.63 7.28 -5.02
N ASP A 440 -11.64 7.86 -6.22
CA ASP A 440 -10.54 7.78 -7.16
C ASP A 440 -9.56 8.93 -6.90
N LEU A 441 -8.25 8.66 -6.96
CA LEU A 441 -7.25 9.73 -6.90
C LEU A 441 -7.27 10.57 -8.18
N ALA A 442 -6.71 11.77 -8.09
CA ALA A 442 -6.62 12.72 -9.20
C ALA A 442 -7.98 13.07 -9.87
N ASP A 443 -9.11 12.98 -9.17
CA ASP A 443 -10.48 13.13 -9.72
C ASP A 443 -10.74 12.20 -10.93
N GLY A 444 -10.11 11.03 -10.93
CA GLY A 444 -10.20 10.06 -12.02
C GLY A 444 -9.38 10.43 -13.26
N ASN A 445 -8.52 11.45 -13.20
CA ASN A 445 -7.54 11.72 -14.26
C ASN A 445 -6.44 10.66 -14.27
N GLU A 446 -5.91 10.36 -15.46
CA GLU A 446 -4.78 9.45 -15.62
C GLU A 446 -3.53 10.02 -14.92
N ILE A 447 -3.03 9.30 -13.91
CA ILE A 447 -1.72 9.58 -13.31
C ILE A 447 -0.69 8.86 -14.17
N LYS A 448 0.06 9.62 -14.98
CA LYS A 448 0.95 9.05 -15.99
C LYS A 448 2.40 9.48 -15.82
N ALA A 449 3.30 8.59 -16.21
CA ALA A 449 4.72 8.87 -16.42
C ALA A 449 5.09 8.48 -17.85
N GLU A 450 5.76 9.38 -18.57
CA GLU A 450 6.10 9.21 -19.99
C GLU A 450 7.62 9.22 -20.18
N LEU A 451 8.15 8.08 -20.61
CA LEU A 451 9.55 7.88 -20.96
C LEU A 451 9.71 8.05 -22.47
N ARG A 452 10.69 8.84 -22.90
CA ARG A 452 11.11 8.94 -24.30
C ARG A 452 12.48 8.30 -24.44
N LEU A 453 12.68 7.52 -25.50
CA LEU A 453 13.95 6.88 -25.78
C LEU A 453 14.96 7.95 -26.19
N PRO A 454 16.01 8.25 -25.39
CA PRO A 454 16.93 9.32 -25.72
C PRO A 454 17.74 8.99 -26.98
N ARG A 455 18.19 7.74 -27.09
CA ARG A 455 18.92 7.17 -28.24
C ARG A 455 18.95 5.65 -28.18
N GLY A 456 19.24 5.01 -29.31
CA GLY A 456 19.46 3.55 -29.39
C GLY A 456 18.16 2.74 -29.29
N SER A 457 18.12 1.78 -28.37
CA SER A 457 16.98 0.89 -28.11
C SER A 457 16.79 0.67 -26.60
N TRP A 458 15.55 0.45 -26.17
CA TRP A 458 15.28 0.09 -24.77
C TRP A 458 15.90 -1.26 -24.38
N ASP A 459 16.41 -1.34 -23.15
CA ASP A 459 16.96 -2.55 -22.54
C ASP A 459 16.09 -2.98 -21.34
N GLY A 460 15.15 -3.88 -21.62
CA GLY A 460 14.19 -4.38 -20.64
C GLY A 460 13.04 -3.43 -20.34
N ASN A 461 12.29 -3.74 -19.28
CA ASN A 461 11.08 -3.04 -18.87
C ASN A 461 11.37 -1.75 -18.09
N ALA A 462 10.42 -0.79 -18.14
CA ALA A 462 10.37 0.30 -17.18
C ALA A 462 10.08 -0.25 -15.78
N LYS A 463 10.77 0.29 -14.76
CA LYS A 463 10.64 -0.09 -13.35
C LYS A 463 10.43 1.13 -12.47
N GLY A 464 9.62 0.98 -11.42
CA GLY A 464 9.28 2.09 -10.54
C GLY A 464 7.99 1.84 -9.77
N GLU A 465 7.45 2.88 -9.14
CA GLU A 465 6.16 2.83 -8.46
C GLU A 465 5.58 4.23 -8.27
N LEU A 466 4.24 4.31 -8.23
CA LEU A 466 3.51 5.45 -7.71
C LEU A 466 3.23 5.17 -6.23
N ASN A 467 3.83 5.95 -5.34
CA ASN A 467 3.58 5.86 -3.91
C ASN A 467 2.30 6.63 -3.56
N VAL A 468 1.49 6.05 -2.69
CA VAL A 468 0.26 6.66 -2.16
C VAL A 468 0.32 6.58 -0.64
N THR A 469 0.27 7.73 0.02
CA THR A 469 0.46 7.85 1.46
C THR A 469 -0.79 8.44 2.11
N ASN A 470 -1.27 7.78 3.16
CA ASN A 470 -2.30 8.30 4.05
C ASN A 470 -1.63 9.07 5.20
N GLU A 471 -1.76 10.39 5.18
CA GLU A 471 -1.16 11.28 6.19
C GLU A 471 -1.94 11.22 7.52
N ASP A 472 -3.25 10.93 7.48
CA ASP A 472 -4.16 10.95 8.64
C ASP A 472 -4.73 9.55 8.95
N LYS A 473 -3.83 8.65 9.40
CA LYS A 473 -4.14 7.24 9.69
C LYS A 473 -5.20 7.03 10.80
N ASP A 474 -5.41 8.04 11.65
CA ASP A 474 -6.44 8.04 12.69
C ASP A 474 -7.84 8.35 12.14
N LEU A 475 -7.93 9.02 10.99
CA LEU A 475 -9.19 9.39 10.33
C LEU A 475 -9.59 8.42 9.22
N LEU A 476 -8.64 8.08 8.33
CA LEU A 476 -8.87 7.14 7.22
C LEU A 476 -8.38 5.76 7.63
N ARG A 477 -9.25 5.00 8.31
CA ARG A 477 -8.93 3.64 8.80
C ARG A 477 -9.11 2.61 7.69
N LYS A 478 -8.54 1.40 7.89
CA LYS A 478 -8.60 0.29 6.91
C LYS A 478 -8.22 0.74 5.49
N PHE A 479 -7.22 1.62 5.40
CA PHE A 479 -6.79 2.26 4.17
C PHE A 479 -6.20 1.22 3.21
N GLU A 480 -6.80 1.11 2.03
CA GLU A 480 -6.41 0.19 0.97
C GLU A 480 -6.31 0.96 -0.35
N VAL A 481 -5.21 0.76 -1.07
CA VAL A 481 -4.97 1.33 -2.40
C VAL A 481 -5.16 0.23 -3.43
N LYS A 482 -6.17 0.35 -4.28
CA LYS A 482 -6.43 -0.54 -5.42
C LYS A 482 -5.90 0.08 -6.71
N ASN A 483 -5.76 -0.74 -7.76
CA ASN A 483 -5.35 -0.32 -9.11
C ASN A 483 -4.00 0.43 -9.17
N ASN A 484 -3.10 0.12 -8.24
CA ASN A 484 -1.77 0.73 -8.19
C ASN A 484 -0.65 -0.35 -8.08
N PRO A 485 -0.47 -1.20 -9.11
CA PRO A 485 0.61 -2.18 -9.11
C PRO A 485 1.98 -1.49 -9.25
N LYS A 486 3.04 -2.13 -8.73
CA LYS A 486 4.42 -1.72 -9.04
C LYS A 486 4.66 -1.76 -10.55
N VAL A 487 5.53 -0.89 -11.05
CA VAL A 487 5.84 -0.78 -12.48
C VAL A 487 6.91 -1.82 -12.81
N ASP A 488 6.58 -2.70 -13.76
CA ASP A 488 7.48 -3.64 -14.44
C ASP A 488 6.87 -3.94 -15.82
N GLU A 489 6.92 -2.93 -16.70
CA GLU A 489 6.15 -2.92 -17.95
C GLU A 489 7.03 -2.54 -19.15
N ASP A 490 6.84 -3.22 -20.28
CA ASP A 490 7.44 -2.87 -21.57
C ASP A 490 6.61 -1.76 -22.24
N SER A 491 6.66 -0.55 -21.66
CA SER A 491 5.91 0.61 -22.15
C SER A 491 6.71 1.90 -21.96
N GLU A 492 6.47 2.87 -22.83
CA GLU A 492 6.94 4.25 -22.71
C GLU A 492 5.95 5.12 -21.93
N THR A 493 4.66 4.76 -21.94
CA THR A 493 3.61 5.45 -21.18
C THR A 493 3.09 4.51 -20.10
N ILE A 494 3.31 4.88 -18.84
CA ILE A 494 2.85 4.11 -17.68
C ILE A 494 1.73 4.89 -17.02
N ILE A 495 0.56 4.27 -16.89
CA ILE A 495 -0.65 4.88 -16.31
C ILE A 495 -1.02 4.15 -15.02
N ARG A 496 -1.42 4.92 -14.01
CA ARG A 496 -2.00 4.42 -12.77
C ARG A 496 -3.32 5.16 -12.50
N GLU A 497 -4.33 4.42 -12.05
CA GLU A 497 -5.64 4.94 -11.66
C GLU A 497 -6.00 4.45 -10.24
N PRO A 498 -5.27 4.91 -9.21
CA PRO A 498 -5.44 4.37 -7.87
C PRO A 498 -6.84 4.68 -7.32
N LYS A 499 -7.49 3.66 -6.77
CA LYS A 499 -8.77 3.80 -6.07
C LYS A 499 -8.55 3.56 -4.59
N ILE A 500 -8.90 4.53 -3.76
CA ILE A 500 -8.77 4.45 -2.31
C ILE A 500 -10.03 3.85 -1.73
N ASN A 501 -9.88 2.83 -0.88
CA ASN A 501 -10.93 2.42 0.05
C ASN A 501 -10.47 2.71 1.47
N ALA A 502 -11.34 3.29 2.27
CA ALA A 502 -11.08 3.55 3.68
C ALA A 502 -12.39 3.46 4.47
N GLN A 503 -12.28 3.54 5.79
CA GLN A 503 -13.41 3.61 6.70
C GLN A 503 -13.22 4.80 7.64
N ILE A 504 -14.26 5.61 7.77
CA ILE A 504 -14.34 6.68 8.76
C ILE A 504 -15.18 6.22 9.95
N GLN A 505 -14.81 6.61 11.17
CA GLN A 505 -15.53 6.21 12.38
C GLN A 505 -15.94 7.42 13.22
N ARG A 506 -17.15 7.37 13.77
CA ARG A 506 -17.72 8.42 14.62
C ARG A 506 -16.85 8.71 15.85
N SER A 507 -16.21 7.68 16.40
CA SER A 507 -15.32 7.78 17.57
C SER A 507 -14.13 8.71 17.35
N ASP A 508 -13.66 8.86 16.10
CA ASP A 508 -12.52 9.72 15.75
C ASP A 508 -12.88 11.21 15.81
N PHE A 509 -14.17 11.53 16.04
CA PHE A 509 -14.71 12.87 16.23
C PHE A 509 -15.15 13.12 17.69
N GLY A 510 -14.80 12.22 18.61
CA GLY A 510 -15.07 12.36 20.05
C GLY A 510 -16.44 11.85 20.53
N ASP A 511 -17.27 11.31 19.65
CA ASP A 511 -18.57 10.71 19.98
C ASP A 511 -18.49 9.18 19.87
N ASN A 512 -18.61 8.44 20.98
CA ASN A 512 -18.61 6.97 20.97
C ASN A 512 -19.73 6.40 21.88
N PRO A 513 -20.96 6.35 21.37
CA PRO A 513 -22.13 5.85 22.11
C PRO A 513 -22.00 4.40 22.58
N LEU A 514 -21.26 3.54 21.85
CA LEU A 514 -21.01 2.15 22.25
C LEU A 514 -20.27 2.06 23.60
N GLU A 515 -19.35 3.01 23.84
CA GLU A 515 -18.59 3.12 25.09
C GLU A 515 -19.18 4.13 26.09
N LYS A 516 -20.43 4.58 25.87
CA LYS A 516 -21.10 5.61 26.67
C LYS A 516 -20.34 6.95 26.72
N LYS A 517 -19.56 7.26 25.69
CA LYS A 517 -18.92 8.58 25.50
C LYS A 517 -19.78 9.37 24.52
N TYR A 518 -20.31 10.50 24.96
CA TYR A 518 -21.24 11.29 24.17
C TYR A 518 -20.72 12.71 24.02
N LEU A 519 -20.63 13.17 22.79
CA LEU A 519 -20.31 14.57 22.50
C LEU A 519 -21.59 15.41 22.55
N ASP A 520 -21.56 16.50 23.33
CA ASP A 520 -22.62 17.49 23.39
C ASP A 520 -22.31 18.67 22.48
N LEU A 521 -23.19 18.91 21.51
CA LEU A 521 -23.11 20.07 20.63
C LEU A 521 -24.17 21.09 21.04
N ALA A 522 -23.79 22.37 21.08
CA ALA A 522 -24.73 23.46 21.32
C ALA A 522 -25.77 23.57 20.19
N ASP A 523 -25.35 23.26 18.96
CA ASP A 523 -26.21 23.21 17.78
C ASP A 523 -25.98 21.88 17.04
N PRO A 524 -26.87 20.89 17.17
CA PRO A 524 -26.72 19.58 16.53
C PRO A 524 -26.94 19.62 15.02
N THR A 525 -27.39 20.74 14.43
CA THR A 525 -27.55 20.87 12.97
C THR A 525 -26.24 21.12 12.24
N LYS A 526 -25.18 21.50 12.97
CA LYS A 526 -23.85 21.74 12.42
C LYS A 526 -22.97 20.50 12.59
N PRO A 527 -22.34 20.00 11.51
CA PRO A 527 -21.44 18.86 11.61
C PRO A 527 -20.10 19.27 12.23
N ILE A 528 -19.41 18.29 12.79
CA ILE A 528 -17.99 18.41 13.13
C ILE A 528 -17.20 18.12 11.87
N GLN A 529 -16.25 18.98 11.56
CA GLN A 529 -15.43 18.87 10.34
C GLN A 529 -13.99 18.56 10.72
N ARG A 530 -13.45 17.49 10.13
CA ARG A 530 -12.00 17.22 10.08
C ARG A 530 -11.63 16.92 8.63
N LYS A 531 -10.40 17.25 8.27
CA LYS A 531 -9.83 16.91 6.96
C LYS A 531 -8.79 15.81 7.15
N ALA A 532 -8.75 14.90 6.19
CA ALA A 532 -7.67 13.94 6.01
C ALA A 532 -6.98 14.19 4.67
N SER A 533 -5.70 13.89 4.56
CA SER A 533 -4.90 14.06 3.35
C SER A 533 -4.35 12.73 2.85
N VAL A 534 -4.47 12.50 1.54
CA VAL A 534 -3.82 11.41 0.82
C VAL A 534 -2.91 12.00 -0.24
N THR A 535 -1.61 11.83 -0.05
CA THR A 535 -0.58 12.31 -0.98
C THR A 535 -0.15 11.19 -1.92
N TYR A 536 0.25 11.52 -3.14
CA TYR A 536 0.77 10.55 -4.08
C TYR A 536 1.83 11.14 -4.99
N GLU A 537 2.92 10.39 -5.20
CA GLU A 537 4.07 10.77 -6.02
C GLU A 537 4.92 9.54 -6.37
N GLY A 538 5.75 9.63 -7.39
CA GLY A 538 6.62 8.52 -7.78
C GLY A 538 7.31 8.74 -9.11
N ASN A 539 8.18 7.80 -9.47
CA ASN A 539 8.92 7.84 -10.72
C ASN A 539 9.02 6.45 -11.35
N VAL A 540 9.34 6.45 -12.63
CA VAL A 540 9.72 5.27 -13.42
C VAL A 540 11.09 5.50 -14.01
N LYS A 541 11.85 4.41 -14.14
CA LYS A 541 13.18 4.38 -14.72
C LYS A 541 13.27 3.24 -15.73
N ARG A 542 13.89 3.47 -16.87
CA ARG A 542 14.12 2.45 -17.89
C ARG A 542 15.53 2.53 -18.45
N ASN A 543 16.16 1.37 -18.59
CA ASN A 543 17.49 1.27 -19.18
C ASN A 543 17.38 1.29 -20.71
N TYR A 544 18.36 1.87 -21.38
CA TYR A 544 18.48 1.85 -22.83
C TYR A 544 19.93 1.58 -23.22
N THR A 545 20.11 0.93 -24.37
CA THR A 545 21.40 0.62 -24.95
C THR A 545 21.55 1.34 -26.27
N TYR A 546 22.75 1.83 -26.55
CA TYR A 546 23.09 2.36 -27.85
C TYR A 546 24.53 1.96 -28.20
N THR A 547 24.79 1.83 -29.49
CA THR A 547 26.12 1.51 -30.01
C THR A 547 26.78 2.82 -30.41
N TYR A 548 27.98 3.07 -29.90
CA TYR A 548 28.87 4.13 -30.39
C TYR A 548 30.05 3.49 -31.14
N TYR A 549 30.59 4.20 -32.11
CA TYR A 549 31.66 3.71 -32.98
C TYR A 549 32.96 4.44 -32.65
N CYS A 550 34.08 3.73 -32.66
CA CYS A 550 35.39 4.34 -32.44
C CYS A 550 35.87 5.05 -33.71
N ASP A 551 36.30 6.30 -33.59
CA ASP A 551 36.90 7.05 -34.71
C ASP A 551 38.26 6.50 -35.16
N LYS A 552 38.85 5.58 -34.38
CA LYS A 552 40.21 5.05 -34.57
C LYS A 552 40.29 3.78 -35.44
N GLU A 553 39.17 3.11 -35.72
CA GLU A 553 39.14 1.83 -36.48
C GLU A 553 37.97 1.77 -37.48
N GLU A 554 38.25 1.61 -38.78
CA GLU A 554 37.22 1.44 -39.83
C GLU A 554 36.38 0.15 -39.67
N ASP A 555 36.84 -0.81 -38.86
CA ASP A 555 36.14 -2.07 -38.53
C ASP A 555 35.80 -2.17 -37.02
N CYS A 556 35.57 -1.03 -36.35
CA CYS A 556 35.02 -1.06 -34.99
C CYS A 556 33.62 -1.69 -35.04
N ALA A 557 33.45 -2.87 -34.42
CA ALA A 557 32.15 -3.55 -34.29
C ALA A 557 31.10 -2.75 -33.48
N GLY A 558 31.46 -1.55 -33.02
CA GLY A 558 30.67 -0.68 -32.17
C GLY A 558 30.71 -1.14 -30.70
N HIS A 559 30.84 -0.20 -29.79
CA HIS A 559 30.77 -0.44 -28.35
C HIS A 559 29.34 -0.18 -27.86
N THR A 560 28.75 -1.17 -27.20
CA THR A 560 27.43 -1.03 -26.58
C THR A 560 27.57 -0.39 -25.22
N ARG A 561 26.94 0.78 -25.02
CA ARG A 561 26.80 1.41 -23.71
C ARG A 561 25.36 1.24 -23.21
N SER A 562 25.21 0.87 -21.93
CA SER A 562 23.93 0.80 -21.24
C SER A 562 23.78 2.00 -20.30
N LEU A 563 22.75 2.80 -20.53
CA LEU A 563 22.38 3.95 -19.70
C LEU A 563 20.93 3.81 -19.23
N SER A 564 20.45 4.81 -18.49
CA SER A 564 19.08 4.82 -18.00
C SER A 564 18.50 6.23 -17.98
N THR A 565 17.21 6.35 -18.22
CA THR A 565 16.47 7.61 -18.03
C THR A 565 15.25 7.38 -17.14
N SER A 566 14.65 8.46 -16.65
CA SER A 566 13.53 8.43 -15.72
C SER A 566 12.48 9.49 -16.04
N ALA A 567 11.24 9.21 -15.68
CA ALA A 567 10.12 10.14 -15.76
C ALA A 567 9.31 10.11 -14.46
N ALA A 568 8.78 11.26 -14.05
CA ALA A 568 7.91 11.36 -12.88
C ALA A 568 6.46 11.03 -13.24
N PHE A 569 5.74 10.43 -12.30
CA PHE A 569 4.27 10.43 -12.34
C PHE A 569 3.74 11.82 -11.98
N ASN A 570 2.53 12.15 -12.44
CA ASN A 570 1.77 13.24 -11.81
C ASN A 570 1.68 13.00 -10.29
N ARG A 571 1.81 14.07 -9.53
CA ARG A 571 1.67 14.03 -8.07
C ARG A 571 0.49 14.85 -7.59
N GLY A 572 0.12 14.73 -6.33
CA GLY A 572 -0.90 15.61 -5.77
C GLY A 572 -1.29 15.30 -4.35
N ASN A 573 -2.16 16.15 -3.82
CA ASN A 573 -2.81 15.98 -2.52
C ASN A 573 -4.33 15.86 -2.72
N HIS A 574 -4.88 14.71 -2.34
CA HIS A 574 -6.32 14.51 -2.27
C HIS A 574 -6.79 14.74 -0.82
N GLU A 575 -7.48 15.85 -0.58
CA GLU A 575 -8.10 16.14 0.72
C GLU A 575 -9.47 15.46 0.81
N VAL A 576 -9.76 14.82 1.95
CA VAL A 576 -11.09 14.28 2.28
C VAL A 576 -11.64 15.06 3.47
N GLN A 577 -12.64 15.92 3.23
CA GLN A 577 -13.37 16.60 4.29
C GLN A 577 -14.50 15.73 4.80
N ILE A 578 -14.43 15.35 6.08
CA ILE A 578 -15.41 14.49 6.72
C ILE A 578 -16.31 15.33 7.62
N ASN A 579 -17.60 15.37 7.30
CA ASN A 579 -18.64 16.03 8.08
C ASN A 579 -19.38 15.01 8.94
N THR A 580 -19.16 15.02 10.26
CA THR A 580 -19.81 14.11 11.20
C THR A 580 -20.96 14.79 11.94
N TYR A 581 -22.17 14.27 11.74
CA TYR A 581 -23.38 14.78 12.39
C TYR A 581 -23.65 14.05 13.71
N VAL A 582 -23.83 14.80 14.80
CA VAL A 582 -23.97 14.24 16.16
C VAL A 582 -25.22 14.77 16.84
N TYR A 583 -26.03 13.84 17.36
CA TYR A 583 -27.17 14.13 18.22
C TYR A 583 -27.35 12.98 19.21
N ASN A 584 -27.31 13.27 20.50
CA ASN A 584 -27.31 12.26 21.57
C ASN A 584 -28.57 12.28 22.44
N GLY A 585 -29.63 12.94 21.97
CA GLY A 585 -30.90 13.10 22.68
C GLY A 585 -30.96 14.38 23.52
N LYS A 586 -32.14 14.65 24.07
CA LYS A 586 -32.42 15.73 25.01
C LYS A 586 -32.39 15.21 26.43
N LYS A 587 -31.77 15.98 27.32
CA LYS A 587 -31.77 15.71 28.75
C LYS A 587 -33.20 15.71 29.29
N ASP A 588 -33.96 16.75 28.97
CA ASP A 588 -35.30 16.98 29.49
C ASP A 588 -36.35 16.75 28.40
N LEU A 589 -37.37 15.95 28.70
CA LEU A 589 -38.55 15.72 27.86
C LEU A 589 -39.77 16.36 28.50
N ASN A 590 -40.76 16.75 27.69
CA ASN A 590 -42.04 17.20 28.19
C ASN A 590 -42.75 16.02 28.87
N GLN A 591 -42.89 16.09 30.20
CA GLN A 591 -43.60 15.07 30.96
C GLN A 591 -45.09 15.39 30.97
N LYS A 592 -45.91 14.34 30.90
CA LYS A 592 -47.36 14.47 31.08
C LYS A 592 -47.66 14.86 32.53
N GLU A 593 -48.49 15.88 32.71
CA GLU A 593 -48.97 16.28 34.04
C GLU A 593 -50.12 15.37 34.50
N TYR A 594 -50.10 15.00 35.79
CA TYR A 594 -51.10 14.15 36.42
C TYR A 594 -51.75 14.88 37.60
N GLU A 595 -52.95 14.45 37.95
CA GLU A 595 -53.74 15.06 39.01
C GLU A 595 -53.37 14.50 40.38
N ASN A 596 -53.36 15.38 41.39
CA ASN A 596 -53.15 15.01 42.79
C ASN A 596 -54.28 15.62 43.63
N LYS A 597 -55.39 14.89 43.80
CA LYS A 597 -56.63 15.40 44.41
C LYS A 597 -57.50 14.29 45.02
N ILE A 598 -58.47 14.69 45.84
CA ILE A 598 -59.54 13.82 46.35
C ILE A 598 -60.89 14.35 45.84
N SER A 599 -61.71 13.47 45.28
CA SER A 599 -63.09 13.75 44.86
C SER A 599 -64.06 13.12 45.84
N ASN A 600 -65.23 13.76 46.06
CA ASN A 600 -66.23 13.37 47.07
C ASN A 600 -65.60 13.28 48.48
N ASN A 601 -65.14 14.42 48.99
CA ASN A 601 -64.36 14.51 50.22
C ASN A 601 -65.08 15.33 51.29
N TYR A 602 -66.35 15.01 51.55
CA TYR A 602 -67.17 15.60 52.61
C TYR A 602 -67.53 14.56 53.69
N ASP A 603 -67.95 15.03 54.86
CA ASP A 603 -68.32 14.19 56.02
C ASP A 603 -69.62 13.39 55.86
N THR A 604 -70.30 13.58 54.73
CA THR A 604 -71.54 12.90 54.31
C THR A 604 -71.33 11.98 53.11
N ASP A 605 -70.15 12.00 52.48
CA ASP A 605 -69.87 11.19 51.30
C ASP A 605 -69.48 9.76 51.71
N LEU A 606 -70.32 8.80 51.36
CA LEU A 606 -70.02 7.37 51.56
C LEU A 606 -69.05 6.80 50.52
N LYS A 607 -68.54 7.63 49.60
CA LYS A 607 -67.52 7.23 48.63
C LYS A 607 -66.51 8.35 48.42
N ALA A 608 -65.22 8.02 48.35
CA ALA A 608 -64.16 8.96 47.99
C ALA A 608 -63.26 8.37 46.90
N ARG A 609 -62.80 9.23 45.98
CA ARG A 609 -61.81 8.87 44.96
C ARG A 609 -60.56 9.73 45.09
N MET A 610 -59.43 9.09 45.31
CA MET A 610 -58.12 9.72 45.40
C MET A 610 -57.35 9.51 44.10
N LEU A 611 -56.65 10.54 43.63
CA LEU A 611 -55.73 10.50 42.51
C LEU A 611 -54.38 11.03 42.98
N TRP A 612 -53.30 10.32 42.66
CA TRP A 612 -51.93 10.79 42.87
C TRP A 612 -51.00 10.31 41.77
N THR A 613 -49.87 11.00 41.63
CA THR A 613 -48.78 10.62 40.75
C THR A 613 -47.88 9.61 41.45
N ASN A 614 -47.51 8.50 40.81
CA ASN A 614 -46.55 7.56 41.40
C ASN A 614 -45.17 8.20 41.56
N ASN A 615 -44.38 7.67 42.50
CA ASN A 615 -42.98 8.02 42.55
C ASN A 615 -42.26 7.57 41.25
N PRO A 616 -41.44 8.44 40.61
CA PRO A 616 -40.82 8.13 39.33
C PRO A 616 -40.00 6.83 39.33
N ILE A 617 -40.29 5.92 38.41
CA ILE A 617 -39.53 4.68 38.21
C ILE A 617 -38.46 4.95 37.15
N LYS A 618 -37.19 4.96 37.54
CA LYS A 618 -36.05 5.19 36.66
C LYS A 618 -35.75 3.98 35.78
N PHE A 619 -35.44 4.22 34.51
CA PHE A 619 -35.05 3.17 33.57
C PHE A 619 -34.05 3.68 32.53
N ASN A 620 -33.19 2.76 32.06
CA ASN A 620 -32.25 3.05 30.98
C ASN A 620 -32.91 2.86 29.62
N VAL A 621 -32.41 3.60 28.64
CA VAL A 621 -32.83 3.49 27.24
C VAL A 621 -31.66 3.05 26.35
N ILE A 622 -32.01 2.46 25.22
CA ILE A 622 -31.12 2.20 24.09
C ILE A 622 -31.62 2.98 22.87
N ARG A 623 -30.74 3.18 21.90
CA ARG A 623 -31.06 3.61 20.54
C ARG A 623 -30.37 2.69 19.53
N TYR A 624 -30.72 2.80 18.26
CA TYR A 624 -30.07 2.01 17.21
C TYR A 624 -29.18 2.88 16.34
N MET A 625 -28.01 2.36 16.01
CA MET A 625 -27.07 2.96 15.07
C MET A 625 -26.50 1.86 14.17
N CYS A 626 -25.94 2.21 13.02
CA CYS A 626 -25.43 1.22 12.07
C CYS A 626 -24.07 1.60 11.49
N ASP A 627 -23.42 0.63 10.85
CA ASP A 627 -22.30 0.88 9.96
C ASP A 627 -22.84 1.04 8.53
N LEU A 628 -22.33 2.03 7.79
CA LEU A 628 -22.71 2.28 6.39
C LEU A 628 -21.67 1.68 5.43
N ASP A 629 -22.14 1.10 4.33
CA ASP A 629 -21.28 0.74 3.22
C ASP A 629 -20.90 1.98 2.35
N VAL A 630 -20.12 1.73 1.31
CA VAL A 630 -19.67 2.76 0.34
C VAL A 630 -20.81 3.50 -0.35
N ASN A 631 -21.99 2.88 -0.46
CA ASN A 631 -23.18 3.42 -1.10
C ASN A 631 -24.17 4.03 -0.10
N GLU A 632 -23.75 4.25 1.15
CA GLU A 632 -24.58 4.76 2.25
C GLU A 632 -25.71 3.83 2.70
N ASN A 633 -25.65 2.53 2.34
CA ASN A 633 -26.63 1.57 2.82
C ASN A 633 -26.26 1.08 4.22
N PRO A 634 -27.23 1.00 5.15
CA PRO A 634 -27.02 0.36 6.45
C PRO A 634 -26.66 -1.12 6.29
N THR A 635 -25.54 -1.55 6.85
CA THR A 635 -25.11 -2.95 6.81
C THR A 635 -25.63 -3.73 8.00
N VAL A 636 -25.35 -3.27 9.23
CA VAL A 636 -25.79 -3.91 10.48
C VAL A 636 -26.24 -2.85 11.48
N TRP A 637 -27.50 -2.92 11.89
CA TRP A 637 -28.04 -2.13 13.00
C TRP A 637 -27.66 -2.76 14.35
N LYS A 638 -27.19 -1.92 15.26
CA LYS A 638 -26.71 -2.29 16.60
C LYS A 638 -27.43 -1.43 17.64
N SER A 639 -27.88 -2.06 18.72
CA SER A 639 -28.36 -1.33 19.88
C SER A 639 -27.17 -0.71 20.63
N VAL A 640 -27.22 0.59 20.89
CA VAL A 640 -26.24 1.32 21.72
C VAL A 640 -26.95 1.97 22.90
N PRO A 641 -26.28 2.16 24.05
CA PRO A 641 -26.87 2.89 25.16
C PRO A 641 -27.32 4.30 24.75
N GLY A 642 -28.49 4.72 25.24
CA GLY A 642 -28.88 6.12 25.21
C GLY A 642 -28.18 6.89 26.32
N LYS A 643 -28.06 8.20 26.14
CA LYS A 643 -27.30 9.06 27.05
C LYS A 643 -28.03 9.31 28.38
N TYR A 644 -29.34 9.58 28.31
CA TYR A 644 -30.10 10.04 29.45
C TYR A 644 -31.00 8.95 30.01
N GLU A 645 -30.93 8.72 31.32
CA GLU A 645 -31.90 7.89 32.04
C GLU A 645 -33.29 8.53 31.96
N ARG A 646 -34.33 7.72 31.75
CA ARG A 646 -35.71 8.16 31.67
C ARG A 646 -36.50 7.77 32.92
N GLN A 647 -37.64 8.40 33.09
CA GLN A 647 -38.52 8.20 34.24
C GLN A 647 -39.92 7.82 33.76
N PHE A 648 -40.42 6.72 34.31
CA PHE A 648 -41.79 6.27 34.11
C PHE A 648 -42.68 6.87 35.20
N VAL A 649 -43.66 7.66 34.77
CA VAL A 649 -44.61 8.36 35.63
C VAL A 649 -46.03 8.17 35.08
N GLN A 650 -46.97 7.80 35.94
CA GLN A 650 -48.37 7.50 35.67
C GLN A 650 -49.30 7.91 36.82
N GLN A 651 -50.59 8.02 36.49
CA GLN A 651 -51.65 8.31 37.44
C GLN A 651 -52.04 7.06 38.25
N CYS A 652 -51.79 7.08 39.56
CA CYS A 652 -52.37 6.15 40.52
C CYS A 652 -53.74 6.61 41.02
N SER A 653 -54.52 5.68 41.58
CA SER A 653 -55.85 6.00 42.13
C SER A 653 -56.23 5.09 43.30
N ALA A 654 -57.13 5.59 44.16
CA ALA A 654 -57.81 4.80 45.18
C ALA A 654 -59.29 5.15 45.19
N ASP A 655 -60.15 4.13 45.23
CA ASP A 655 -61.58 4.26 45.47
C ASP A 655 -61.88 3.66 46.84
N VAL A 656 -62.53 4.45 47.71
CA VAL A 656 -62.96 4.04 49.05
C VAL A 656 -64.49 4.11 49.10
N ASP A 657 -65.13 3.00 49.49
CA ASP A 657 -66.59 2.88 49.59
C ASP A 657 -66.96 2.42 51.01
N TRP A 658 -67.73 3.23 51.73
CA TRP A 658 -68.19 2.96 53.09
C TRP A 658 -69.65 2.52 53.09
N ASP A 659 -69.99 1.53 53.92
CA ASP A 659 -71.35 0.99 53.99
C ASP A 659 -71.75 0.58 55.42
N VAL A 660 -73.05 0.65 55.70
CA VAL A 660 -73.67 0.25 56.96
C VAL A 660 -74.40 -1.06 56.73
N THR A 661 -73.70 -2.17 56.95
CA THR A 661 -74.24 -3.52 56.72
C THR A 661 -75.40 -3.85 57.65
N ARG A 662 -75.27 -3.48 58.94
CA ARG A 662 -76.36 -3.54 59.92
C ARG A 662 -76.30 -2.31 60.80
N SER A 663 -77.33 -1.49 60.73
CA SER A 663 -77.39 -0.25 61.52
C SER A 663 -77.84 -0.52 62.96
N MET A 664 -77.50 0.37 63.90
CA MET A 664 -78.03 0.33 65.26
C MET A 664 -79.57 0.34 65.25
N ALA A 665 -80.17 1.15 64.39
CA ALA A 665 -81.62 1.19 64.23
C ALA A 665 -82.23 -0.16 63.82
N GLN A 666 -81.55 -0.92 62.95
CA GLN A 666 -81.97 -2.25 62.53
C GLN A 666 -81.82 -3.26 63.68
N ASP A 667 -80.67 -3.22 64.38
CA ASP A 667 -80.39 -4.13 65.49
C ASP A 667 -81.33 -3.92 66.68
N TYR A 668 -81.73 -2.69 66.98
CA TYR A 668 -82.67 -2.38 68.06
C TYR A 668 -84.14 -2.52 67.69
N ARG A 669 -84.47 -2.72 66.40
CA ARG A 669 -85.86 -2.67 65.90
C ARG A 669 -86.80 -3.63 66.63
N GLN A 670 -86.36 -4.87 66.85
CA GLN A 670 -87.19 -5.89 67.51
C GLN A 670 -87.62 -5.44 68.91
N ALA A 671 -86.65 -4.99 69.71
CA ALA A 671 -86.88 -4.51 71.06
C ALA A 671 -87.74 -3.23 71.09
N ARG A 672 -87.52 -2.30 70.15
CA ARG A 672 -88.34 -1.09 70.01
C ARG A 672 -89.80 -1.40 69.66
N ASP A 673 -90.01 -2.27 68.68
CA ASP A 673 -91.34 -2.69 68.25
C ASP A 673 -92.09 -3.42 69.38
N ALA A 674 -91.38 -4.25 70.14
CA ALA A 674 -91.93 -4.91 71.33
C ALA A 674 -92.35 -3.89 72.41
N ALA A 675 -91.51 -2.90 72.71
CA ALA A 675 -91.80 -1.87 73.70
C ALA A 675 -92.99 -0.99 73.28
N SER A 676 -93.03 -0.54 72.03
CA SER A 676 -94.13 0.29 71.50
C SER A 676 -95.50 -0.40 71.55
N ARG A 677 -95.51 -1.75 71.57
CA ARG A 677 -96.69 -2.62 71.69
C ARG A 677 -96.91 -3.15 73.11
N MET A 678 -96.16 -2.65 74.10
CA MET A 678 -96.25 -3.03 75.51
C MET A 678 -96.10 -4.55 75.72
N LYS A 679 -95.14 -5.17 75.02
CA LYS A 679 -94.83 -6.59 75.21
C LYS A 679 -93.78 -6.75 76.30
N TYR A 680 -94.00 -7.68 77.22
CA TYR A 680 -93.14 -7.93 78.39
C TYR A 680 -92.27 -9.19 78.26
N ASP A 681 -92.31 -9.87 77.12
CA ASP A 681 -91.50 -11.06 76.87
C ASP A 681 -90.02 -10.67 76.72
N SER A 682 -89.20 -11.13 77.66
CA SER A 682 -87.76 -10.81 77.72
C SER A 682 -86.98 -11.32 76.52
N SER A 683 -87.47 -12.32 75.78
CA SER A 683 -86.84 -12.83 74.56
C SER A 683 -86.90 -11.84 73.39
N LEU A 684 -87.81 -10.85 73.44
CA LEU A 684 -87.92 -9.79 72.44
C LEU A 684 -86.95 -8.63 72.67
N TYR A 685 -86.26 -8.59 73.81
CA TYR A 685 -85.32 -7.55 74.21
C TYR A 685 -83.89 -8.10 74.21
N ASP A 686 -83.43 -8.52 73.03
CA ASP A 686 -82.17 -9.22 72.81
C ASP A 686 -80.93 -8.31 72.90
N LYS A 687 -81.07 -7.03 72.50
CA LYS A 687 -80.00 -6.02 72.49
C LYS A 687 -80.16 -4.91 73.51
N ALA A 688 -81.39 -4.50 73.79
CA ALA A 688 -81.70 -3.42 74.72
C ALA A 688 -83.11 -3.58 75.28
N VAL A 689 -83.34 -3.09 76.49
CA VAL A 689 -84.69 -2.88 77.04
C VAL A 689 -85.07 -1.42 76.79
N PHE A 690 -86.23 -1.19 76.21
CA PHE A 690 -86.81 0.14 76.01
C PHE A 690 -88.01 0.34 76.95
N ALA A 691 -88.21 1.58 77.40
CA ALA A 691 -89.31 1.93 78.29
C ALA A 691 -90.66 1.72 77.60
N THR A 692 -91.62 1.12 78.31
CA THR A 692 -92.97 0.81 77.79
C THR A 692 -94.03 1.82 78.25
N ASP A 693 -93.64 2.80 79.07
CA ASP A 693 -94.52 3.85 79.56
C ASP A 693 -95.21 4.59 78.40
N ILE A 694 -96.52 4.80 78.52
CA ILE A 694 -97.31 5.52 77.52
C ILE A 694 -96.72 6.89 77.23
N SER A 695 -96.18 7.56 78.25
CA SER A 695 -95.56 8.89 78.15
C SER A 695 -94.24 8.92 77.38
N MET A 696 -93.67 7.76 77.03
CA MET A 696 -92.40 7.63 76.31
C MET A 696 -92.56 7.04 74.91
N LYS A 697 -93.79 6.73 74.48
CA LYS A 697 -94.07 6.03 73.22
C LYS A 697 -93.63 6.80 71.96
N ASP A 698 -93.55 8.13 72.03
CA ASP A 698 -93.19 9.00 70.90
C ASP A 698 -91.67 9.21 70.74
N TYR A 699 -90.85 8.69 71.67
CA TYR A 699 -89.40 8.72 71.53
C TYR A 699 -88.91 7.53 70.71
N ASP A 700 -87.87 7.74 69.90
CA ASP A 700 -87.32 6.67 69.08
C ASP A 700 -86.65 5.58 69.93
N TYR A 701 -85.78 5.98 70.87
CA TYR A 701 -85.01 5.05 71.70
C TYR A 701 -85.16 5.40 73.20
N PRO A 702 -86.35 5.23 73.81
CA PRO A 702 -86.59 5.57 75.21
C PRO A 702 -86.09 4.46 76.15
N ILE A 703 -85.29 4.81 77.16
CA ILE A 703 -84.83 3.87 78.20
C ILE A 703 -84.99 4.49 79.59
N LYS A 704 -85.12 3.67 80.63
CA LYS A 704 -84.91 4.13 82.02
C LYS A 704 -83.47 3.89 82.43
N SER A 705 -82.95 4.72 83.33
CA SER A 705 -81.61 4.51 83.90
C SER A 705 -81.52 3.15 84.61
N GLY A 706 -80.44 2.40 84.43
CA GLY A 706 -80.32 1.02 84.95
C GLY A 706 -80.73 -0.06 83.95
N TYR A 707 -81.38 0.30 82.85
CA TYR A 707 -81.77 -0.67 81.83
C TYR A 707 -80.58 -1.29 81.11
N TYR A 708 -80.80 -2.52 80.69
CA TYR A 708 -79.99 -3.25 79.75
C TYR A 708 -79.92 -2.52 78.40
N PHE A 709 -78.71 -2.21 77.92
CA PHE A 709 -78.52 -1.52 76.63
C PHE A 709 -77.15 -1.85 76.03
N ASN A 710 -77.08 -2.78 75.07
CA ASN A 710 -75.82 -3.17 74.45
C ASN A 710 -75.42 -2.22 73.33
N PRO A 711 -74.14 -1.81 73.21
CA PRO A 711 -73.64 -1.25 71.97
C PRO A 711 -73.72 -2.29 70.84
N THR A 712 -74.03 -1.85 69.62
CA THR A 712 -74.29 -2.74 68.47
C THR A 712 -73.99 -2.03 67.14
N GLY A 713 -74.16 -2.74 66.02
CA GLY A 713 -73.93 -2.24 64.67
C GLY A 713 -72.80 -2.98 63.95
N THR A 714 -72.89 -3.04 62.62
CA THR A 714 -71.89 -3.64 61.73
C THR A 714 -71.65 -2.73 60.54
N TYR A 715 -70.40 -2.31 60.38
CA TYR A 715 -69.96 -1.34 59.38
C TYR A 715 -68.92 -1.99 58.47
N THR A 716 -68.88 -1.60 57.20
CA THR A 716 -67.91 -2.13 56.26
C THR A 716 -67.34 -1.02 55.41
N PHE A 717 -66.13 -1.23 54.90
CA PHE A 717 -65.60 -0.42 53.82
C PHE A 717 -64.79 -1.28 52.87
N GLU A 718 -64.77 -0.87 51.61
CA GLU A 718 -63.95 -1.46 50.57
C GLU A 718 -62.98 -0.41 50.03
N VAL A 719 -61.72 -0.80 49.86
CA VAL A 719 -60.68 0.03 49.27
C VAL A 719 -60.17 -0.68 48.04
N THR A 720 -60.18 0.00 46.89
CA THR A 720 -59.49 -0.46 45.68
C THR A 720 -58.40 0.55 45.29
N THR A 721 -57.15 0.13 45.24
CA THR A 721 -56.03 0.97 44.78
C THR A 721 -55.46 0.47 43.45
N VAL A 722 -54.95 1.39 42.64
CA VAL A 722 -54.19 1.13 41.42
C VAL A 722 -52.84 1.82 41.54
N ASN A 723 -51.76 1.05 41.53
CA ASN A 723 -50.39 1.51 41.69
C ASN A 723 -49.48 1.02 40.56
N TYR A 724 -48.41 1.74 40.26
CA TYR A 724 -47.38 1.32 39.32
C TYR A 724 -46.06 1.07 40.07
N LYS A 725 -45.52 -0.15 39.98
CA LYS A 725 -44.30 -0.58 40.69
C LYS A 725 -43.39 -1.41 39.79
N ASN A 726 -42.13 -1.58 40.19
CA ASN A 726 -41.13 -2.38 39.46
C ASN A 726 -41.05 -3.84 39.92
N ASN A 727 -41.95 -4.26 40.82
CA ASN A 727 -42.11 -5.63 41.30
C ASN A 727 -43.62 -5.94 41.41
N GLN A 728 -43.98 -7.16 41.77
CA GLN A 728 -45.37 -7.64 41.84
C GLN A 728 -45.90 -7.79 43.28
N ASP A 729 -45.14 -7.29 44.25
CA ASP A 729 -45.46 -7.43 45.67
C ASP A 729 -46.71 -6.60 46.03
N ASP A 730 -47.32 -6.91 47.17
CA ASP A 730 -48.40 -6.09 47.71
C ASP A 730 -47.91 -4.66 47.91
N THR A 731 -48.71 -3.67 47.51
CA THR A 731 -48.25 -2.29 47.60
C THR A 731 -48.38 -1.75 49.01
N ARG A 732 -47.38 -0.98 49.42
CA ARG A 732 -47.40 -0.32 50.71
C ARG A 732 -48.50 0.73 50.77
N GLU A 733 -48.75 1.42 49.66
CA GLU A 733 -49.83 2.38 49.48
C GLU A 733 -51.19 1.77 49.87
N HIS A 734 -51.51 0.59 49.35
CA HIS A 734 -52.76 -0.10 49.67
C HIS A 734 -52.86 -0.48 51.13
N LYS A 735 -51.81 -1.10 51.67
CA LYS A 735 -51.75 -1.57 53.05
C LYS A 735 -51.89 -0.42 54.05
N GLU A 736 -51.16 0.67 53.86
CA GLU A 736 -51.19 1.82 54.77
C GLU A 736 -52.53 2.56 54.70
N LEU A 737 -53.16 2.68 53.52
CA LEU A 737 -54.48 3.29 53.40
C LEU A 737 -55.56 2.46 54.12
N VAL A 738 -55.57 1.14 53.93
CA VAL A 738 -56.50 0.25 54.65
C VAL A 738 -56.29 0.36 56.16
N ASN A 739 -55.05 0.32 56.63
CA ASN A 739 -54.74 0.47 58.06
C ASN A 739 -55.16 1.82 58.61
N ALA A 740 -54.97 2.91 57.84
CA ALA A 740 -55.39 4.25 58.24
C ALA A 740 -56.91 4.34 58.38
N LEU A 741 -57.68 3.72 57.49
CA LEU A 741 -59.15 3.64 57.56
C LEU A 741 -59.63 2.78 58.74
N ILE A 742 -58.99 1.64 59.01
CA ILE A 742 -59.27 0.85 60.23
C ILE A 742 -59.04 1.71 61.47
N ASN A 743 -57.92 2.44 61.50
CA ASN A 743 -57.51 3.25 62.65
C ASN A 743 -58.32 4.53 62.81
N SER A 744 -59.02 5.00 61.77
CA SER A 744 -59.85 6.19 61.84
C SER A 744 -61.25 5.93 62.41
N PHE A 745 -61.67 4.66 62.53
CA PHE A 745 -62.99 4.30 63.05
C PHE A 745 -63.21 4.71 64.51
N ARG A 746 -64.36 5.33 64.79
CA ARG A 746 -64.80 5.79 66.11
C ARG A 746 -66.23 5.35 66.36
N TYR A 747 -66.45 4.70 67.50
CA TYR A 747 -67.78 4.48 68.08
C TYR A 747 -67.88 5.32 69.35
N GLU A 748 -68.65 6.39 69.30
CA GLU A 748 -68.69 7.42 70.34
C GLU A 748 -70.03 7.37 71.05
N SER A 749 -70.02 7.36 72.39
CA SER A 749 -71.24 7.43 73.18
C SER A 749 -71.03 8.19 74.48
N ASN A 750 -71.98 9.05 74.82
CA ASN A 750 -72.05 9.70 76.13
C ASN A 750 -72.95 8.98 77.14
N LEU A 751 -73.43 7.76 76.83
CA LEU A 751 -74.16 6.94 77.79
C LEU A 751 -73.28 6.53 78.97
N VAL A 752 -73.91 6.44 80.14
CA VAL A 752 -73.26 6.01 81.39
C VAL A 752 -73.62 4.56 81.68
N TYR A 753 -72.60 3.71 81.81
CA TYR A 753 -72.70 2.28 82.09
C TYR A 753 -72.23 1.95 83.50
N ILE A 754 -72.55 0.74 83.97
CA ILE A 754 -71.91 0.14 85.15
C ILE A 754 -70.82 -0.85 84.73
N ASP A 755 -69.66 -0.75 85.36
CA ASP A 755 -68.59 -1.75 85.23
C ASP A 755 -68.81 -2.96 86.16
N ALA A 756 -67.88 -3.92 86.13
CA ALA A 756 -67.92 -5.11 86.98
C ALA A 756 -67.85 -4.82 88.50
N ASN A 757 -67.44 -3.60 88.89
CA ASN A 757 -67.36 -3.13 90.28
C ASN A 757 -68.55 -2.22 90.67
N ASN A 758 -69.57 -2.11 89.81
CA ASN A 758 -70.71 -1.20 89.94
C ASN A 758 -70.33 0.30 89.91
N GLN A 759 -69.20 0.65 89.30
CA GLN A 759 -68.78 2.04 89.11
C GLN A 759 -69.37 2.62 87.82
N ALA A 760 -69.73 3.90 87.85
CA ALA A 760 -70.20 4.63 86.67
C ALA A 760 -69.03 4.88 85.70
N VAL A 761 -69.15 4.36 84.49
CA VAL A 761 -68.14 4.47 83.43
C VAL A 761 -68.78 4.86 82.09
N ASN A 762 -67.99 5.44 81.18
CA ASN A 762 -68.41 5.57 79.79
C ASN A 762 -68.21 4.25 79.00
N ILE A 763 -68.61 4.23 77.73
CA ILE A 763 -68.48 3.01 76.88
C ILE A 763 -67.04 2.49 76.73
N ALA A 764 -66.03 3.36 76.87
CA ALA A 764 -64.61 3.02 76.81
C ALA A 764 -64.01 2.68 78.19
N ASN A 765 -64.86 2.44 79.20
CA ASN A 765 -64.47 2.14 80.58
C ASN A 765 -63.66 3.24 81.28
N GLY A 766 -63.82 4.49 80.84
CA GLY A 766 -63.21 5.68 81.44
C GLY A 766 -64.21 6.52 82.26
N PRO A 767 -63.82 7.74 82.69
CA PRO A 767 -64.69 8.65 83.42
C PRO A 767 -66.00 8.93 82.67
N TYR A 768 -67.15 8.77 83.35
CA TYR A 768 -68.46 8.95 82.73
C TYR A 768 -68.81 10.41 82.39
N THR A 769 -68.01 11.38 82.87
CA THR A 769 -68.19 12.81 82.59
C THR A 769 -67.79 13.19 81.16
N ASP A 770 -66.99 12.35 80.49
CA ASP A 770 -66.56 12.54 79.12
C ASP A 770 -67.23 11.50 78.20
N PRO A 771 -67.62 11.86 76.96
CA PRO A 771 -68.05 10.88 75.96
C PRO A 771 -67.00 9.79 75.79
N GLY A 772 -67.41 8.54 75.91
CA GLY A 772 -66.53 7.41 75.67
C GLY A 772 -66.35 7.20 74.16
N VAL A 773 -65.11 6.94 73.76
CA VAL A 773 -64.75 6.70 72.36
C VAL A 773 -64.05 5.36 72.26
N LEU A 774 -64.72 4.38 71.66
CA LEU A 774 -64.09 3.13 71.25
C LEU A 774 -63.43 3.31 69.89
N THR A 775 -62.24 2.75 69.75
CA THR A 775 -61.49 2.73 68.49
C THR A 775 -61.02 1.32 68.21
N THR A 776 -60.57 1.03 67.00
CA THR A 776 -59.99 -0.29 66.69
C THR A 776 -58.72 -0.58 67.48
N LYS A 777 -57.96 0.45 67.89
CA LYS A 777 -56.79 0.31 68.77
C LYS A 777 -57.16 0.18 70.26
N ASN A 778 -58.19 0.92 70.68
CA ASN A 778 -58.77 0.83 72.01
C ASN A 778 -60.14 0.14 71.92
N ASN A 779 -60.09 -1.16 71.62
CA ASN A 779 -61.26 -1.97 71.30
C ASN A 779 -61.95 -2.59 72.52
N LYS A 780 -61.34 -2.45 73.70
CA LYS A 780 -61.91 -2.90 74.97
C LYS A 780 -62.69 -1.75 75.62
N GLY A 781 -63.90 -2.04 76.07
CA GLY A 781 -64.76 -1.07 76.74
C GLY A 781 -65.16 -1.57 78.12
N ILE A 782 -66.44 -1.35 78.44
CA ILE A 782 -67.07 -1.63 79.75
C ILE A 782 -66.58 -2.96 80.34
N GLY A 783 -66.03 -2.92 81.56
CA GLY A 783 -65.54 -4.11 82.27
C GLY A 783 -64.29 -4.76 81.65
N GLY A 784 -63.62 -4.11 80.71
CA GLY A 784 -62.46 -4.65 79.97
C GLY A 784 -62.83 -5.57 78.81
N GLU A 785 -64.11 -5.63 78.44
CA GLU A 785 -64.62 -6.50 77.38
C GLU A 785 -64.27 -5.99 75.98
N GLU A 786 -63.89 -6.88 75.07
CA GLU A 786 -63.67 -6.53 73.67
C GLU A 786 -65.00 -6.20 72.98
N LEU A 787 -65.18 -4.92 72.62
CA LEU A 787 -66.39 -4.39 72.01
C LEU A 787 -66.25 -4.07 70.52
N ILE A 788 -65.04 -4.01 69.98
CA ILE A 788 -64.82 -3.83 68.54
C ILE A 788 -64.03 -5.02 68.00
N THR A 789 -64.63 -5.74 67.04
CA THR A 789 -63.96 -6.78 66.26
C THR A 789 -63.75 -6.32 64.83
N VAL A 790 -62.53 -6.44 64.30
CA VAL A 790 -62.19 -6.12 62.91
C VAL A 790 -61.97 -7.42 62.13
N LEU A 791 -62.68 -7.57 61.01
CA LEU A 791 -62.51 -8.64 60.03
C LEU A 791 -61.90 -8.05 58.76
N ASP A 792 -60.64 -8.38 58.51
CA ASP A 792 -59.87 -7.96 57.34
C ASP A 792 -59.14 -9.16 56.70
N ARG A 793 -58.22 -8.89 55.78
CA ARG A 793 -57.43 -9.92 55.11
C ARG A 793 -56.61 -10.81 56.06
N SER A 794 -56.24 -10.32 57.25
CA SER A 794 -55.48 -11.09 58.24
C SER A 794 -56.33 -12.17 58.91
N LYS A 795 -57.65 -11.94 58.95
CA LYS A 795 -58.63 -12.89 59.52
C LYS A 795 -59.24 -13.79 58.45
N ASP A 796 -59.37 -13.29 57.23
CA ASP A 796 -59.96 -14.01 56.11
C ASP A 796 -59.34 -13.54 54.78
N SER A 797 -58.50 -14.41 54.20
CA SER A 797 -57.79 -14.12 52.95
C SER A 797 -58.70 -13.81 51.76
N SER A 798 -59.97 -14.28 51.77
CA SER A 798 -60.93 -14.02 50.69
C SER A 798 -61.34 -12.54 50.59
N ARG A 799 -61.03 -11.75 51.62
CA ARG A 799 -61.30 -10.30 51.69
C ARG A 799 -60.28 -9.45 50.96
N TYR A 800 -59.28 -10.06 50.34
CA TYR A 800 -58.24 -9.39 49.58
C TYR A 800 -58.14 -9.99 48.18
N LYS A 801 -58.08 -9.12 47.17
CA LYS A 801 -57.84 -9.49 45.77
C LYS A 801 -56.74 -8.63 45.19
N LYS A 802 -55.80 -9.24 44.47
CA LYS A 802 -54.74 -8.57 43.71
C LYS A 802 -54.79 -8.97 42.24
N VAL A 803 -54.67 -8.00 41.35
CA VAL A 803 -54.49 -8.17 39.90
C VAL A 803 -53.22 -7.45 39.49
N VAL A 804 -52.34 -8.15 38.79
CA VAL A 804 -51.05 -7.63 38.33
C VAL A 804 -51.04 -7.66 36.80
N GLU A 805 -50.83 -6.51 36.18
CA GLU A 805 -50.72 -6.33 34.73
C GLU A 805 -49.33 -5.76 34.40
N GLU A 806 -48.54 -6.45 33.59
CA GLU A 806 -47.26 -5.91 33.12
C GLU A 806 -47.49 -4.85 32.03
N ILE A 807 -46.86 -3.69 32.17
CA ILE A 807 -46.83 -2.66 31.14
C ILE A 807 -45.75 -3.05 30.13
N VAL A 808 -46.18 -3.74 29.08
CA VAL A 808 -45.28 -4.31 28.06
C VAL A 808 -44.47 -3.24 27.34
N HIS A 809 -43.19 -3.53 27.10
CA HIS A 809 -42.30 -2.72 26.26
C HIS A 809 -41.69 -3.58 25.15
N ASN A 810 -41.28 -2.93 24.05
CA ASN A 810 -40.58 -3.56 22.94
C ASN A 810 -39.31 -2.76 22.61
N SER A 811 -38.18 -3.45 22.74
CA SER A 811 -36.85 -2.88 22.52
C SER A 811 -36.37 -2.99 21.07
N LYS A 812 -37.17 -3.56 20.15
CA LYS A 812 -36.83 -3.70 18.73
C LYS A 812 -36.91 -2.37 17.99
N MET A 813 -35.95 -2.16 17.11
CA MET A 813 -35.95 -1.03 16.19
C MET A 813 -37.18 -1.08 15.27
N VAL A 814 -37.84 0.06 15.09
CA VAL A 814 -38.91 0.27 14.11
C VAL A 814 -38.77 1.65 13.50
N ASP A 815 -39.23 1.81 12.26
CA ASP A 815 -39.27 3.11 11.60
C ASP A 815 -40.53 3.89 11.95
N ASP A 816 -41.68 3.22 11.99
CA ASP A 816 -42.94 3.79 12.46
C ASP A 816 -43.15 3.53 13.96
N GLU A 817 -43.48 4.58 14.71
CA GLU A 817 -43.77 4.46 16.13
C GLU A 817 -45.00 3.61 16.45
N ASN A 818 -45.92 3.48 15.50
CA ASN A 818 -47.13 2.66 15.63
C ASN A 818 -46.82 1.17 15.56
N GLU A 819 -45.72 0.78 14.92
CA GLU A 819 -45.22 -0.60 14.90
C GLU A 819 -44.48 -0.96 16.20
N ASN A 820 -44.09 0.04 17.00
CA ASN A 820 -43.51 -0.21 18.30
C ASN A 820 -44.58 -0.74 19.26
N GLY A 821 -44.51 -2.04 19.55
CA GLY A 821 -45.42 -2.74 20.46
C GLY A 821 -45.29 -2.37 21.95
N SER A 822 -44.53 -1.34 22.33
CA SER A 822 -44.55 -0.84 23.71
C SER A 822 -45.88 -0.17 24.02
N HIS A 823 -46.34 -0.33 25.26
CA HIS A 823 -47.48 0.41 25.78
C HIS A 823 -47.24 1.93 25.69
N ASP A 824 -48.30 2.70 25.45
CA ASP A 824 -48.24 4.17 25.28
C ASP A 824 -47.57 4.89 26.46
N TYR A 825 -47.71 4.34 27.66
CA TYR A 825 -47.05 4.87 28.87
C TYR A 825 -45.52 4.93 28.75
N TRP A 826 -44.91 3.96 28.07
CA TRP A 826 -43.46 4.00 27.79
C TRP A 826 -43.13 5.07 26.75
N LYS A 827 -43.95 5.18 25.69
CA LYS A 827 -43.77 6.17 24.62
C LYS A 827 -43.88 7.61 25.12
N MET A 828 -44.70 7.85 26.15
CA MET A 828 -44.78 9.14 26.85
C MET A 828 -43.49 9.52 27.59
N SER A 829 -42.65 8.53 27.94
CA SER A 829 -41.41 8.72 28.72
C SER A 829 -40.12 8.66 27.91
N MET A 830 -40.18 8.34 26.62
CA MET A 830 -39.01 8.13 25.75
C MET A 830 -38.95 9.15 24.62
N GLU A 831 -37.74 9.47 24.18
CA GLU A 831 -37.53 10.39 23.06
C GLU A 831 -37.78 9.74 21.69
N GLY A 832 -38.27 10.53 20.74
CA GLY A 832 -38.56 10.11 19.38
C GLY A 832 -40.01 9.69 19.15
N TYR A 833 -40.90 9.86 20.14
CA TYR A 833 -42.32 9.52 20.05
C TYR A 833 -43.21 10.78 20.04
N SER A 834 -44.37 10.69 19.38
CA SER A 834 -45.37 11.76 19.39
C SER A 834 -45.95 11.98 20.78
N LEU A 835 -46.17 10.90 21.55
CA LEU A 835 -46.75 10.95 22.90
C LEU A 835 -45.87 11.66 23.94
N SER A 836 -44.55 11.72 23.73
CA SER A 836 -43.63 12.54 24.54
C SER A 836 -43.37 13.93 23.95
N GLY A 837 -44.05 14.28 22.84
CA GLY A 837 -43.85 15.54 22.13
C GLY A 837 -42.47 15.67 21.48
N SER A 838 -41.81 14.56 21.17
CA SER A 838 -40.40 14.53 20.74
C SER A 838 -40.17 13.79 19.41
N LEU A 839 -41.23 13.55 18.63
CA LEU A 839 -41.14 12.90 17.30
C LEU A 839 -40.15 13.58 16.35
N ASP A 840 -39.99 14.90 16.49
CA ASP A 840 -39.01 15.70 15.75
C ASP A 840 -37.56 15.18 15.87
N SER A 841 -37.20 14.57 17.00
CA SER A 841 -35.87 13.98 17.19
C SER A 841 -35.63 12.80 16.23
N TYR A 842 -36.66 12.00 15.95
CA TYR A 842 -36.58 10.93 14.96
C TYR A 842 -36.62 11.50 13.52
N ASN A 843 -37.50 12.45 13.24
CA ASN A 843 -37.63 13.02 11.90
C ASN A 843 -36.38 13.78 11.44
N LYS A 844 -35.72 14.53 12.34
CA LYS A 844 -34.54 15.34 12.01
C LYS A 844 -33.22 14.59 12.13
N TYR A 845 -33.11 13.72 13.14
CA TYR A 845 -31.82 13.12 13.51
C TYR A 845 -31.83 11.58 13.47
N LYS A 846 -32.96 10.96 13.06
CA LYS A 846 -33.17 9.51 13.15
C LYS A 846 -32.91 8.97 14.57
N TYR A 847 -33.18 9.77 15.59
CA TYR A 847 -33.01 9.41 16.99
C TYR A 847 -34.35 8.98 17.61
N ARG A 848 -34.44 7.71 18.01
CA ARG A 848 -35.56 7.14 18.77
C ARG A 848 -35.03 6.24 19.88
N GLU A 849 -35.59 6.40 21.06
CA GLU A 849 -35.26 5.60 22.24
C GLU A 849 -36.15 4.37 22.36
N TYR A 850 -35.61 3.36 23.01
CA TYR A 850 -36.30 2.13 23.36
C TYR A 850 -35.90 1.72 24.77
N VAL A 851 -36.79 1.04 25.49
CA VAL A 851 -36.50 0.58 26.86
C VAL A 851 -35.35 -0.43 26.83
N ALA A 852 -34.28 -0.20 27.60
CA ALA A 852 -33.13 -1.10 27.66
C ALA A 852 -33.41 -2.37 28.47
N GLY A 853 -34.36 -2.30 29.39
CA GLY A 853 -34.81 -3.39 30.26
C GLY A 853 -35.38 -2.85 31.57
N GLY A 854 -36.14 -3.71 32.26
CA GLY A 854 -36.85 -3.38 33.50
C GLY A 854 -38.36 -3.44 33.30
N ASN A 855 -39.06 -3.97 34.30
CA ASN A 855 -40.49 -4.20 34.21
C ASN A 855 -41.23 -3.18 35.06
N VAL A 856 -42.38 -2.73 34.57
CA VAL A 856 -43.34 -1.94 35.34
C VAL A 856 -44.65 -2.70 35.36
N PHE A 857 -45.22 -2.85 36.55
CA PHE A 857 -46.48 -3.54 36.76
C PHE A 857 -47.52 -2.53 37.26
N LYS A 858 -48.70 -2.56 36.65
CA LYS A 858 -49.92 -1.99 37.21
C LYS A 858 -50.52 -3.01 38.17
N ILE A 859 -50.57 -2.64 39.44
CA ILE A 859 -51.06 -3.48 40.53
C ILE A 859 -52.38 -2.89 41.01
N THR A 860 -53.45 -3.67 40.87
CA THR A 860 -54.77 -3.34 41.40
C THR A 860 -55.06 -4.21 42.62
N GLU A 861 -55.27 -3.59 43.77
CA GLU A 861 -55.54 -4.28 45.04
C GLU A 861 -56.88 -3.85 45.61
N THR A 862 -57.70 -4.81 46.03
CA THR A 862 -58.99 -4.56 46.68
C THR A 862 -59.01 -5.24 48.05
N THR A 863 -59.35 -4.50 49.11
CA THR A 863 -59.57 -5.05 50.46
C THR A 863 -60.94 -4.64 50.99
N LYS A 864 -61.71 -5.62 51.49
CA LYS A 864 -62.96 -5.38 52.22
C LYS A 864 -62.79 -5.60 53.72
N VAL A 865 -63.07 -4.58 54.52
CA VAL A 865 -63.01 -4.63 55.99
C VAL A 865 -64.41 -4.58 56.58
N THR A 866 -64.67 -5.37 57.62
CA THR A 866 -65.92 -5.30 58.40
C THR A 866 -65.57 -5.06 59.87
N ILE A 867 -66.23 -4.07 60.47
CA ILE A 867 -66.10 -3.71 61.89
C ILE A 867 -67.41 -4.03 62.58
N ILE A 868 -67.36 -4.92 63.57
CA ILE A 868 -68.53 -5.43 64.30
C ILE A 868 -68.46 -4.92 65.73
N ILE A 869 -69.53 -4.29 66.20
CA ILE A 869 -69.67 -3.82 67.57
C ILE A 869 -70.32 -4.91 68.42
N ASN A 870 -69.69 -5.26 69.55
CA ASN A 870 -70.14 -6.26 70.50
C ASN A 870 -70.55 -7.58 69.84
N LYS A 871 -69.59 -8.20 69.13
CA LYS A 871 -69.80 -9.41 68.30
C LYS A 871 -70.49 -10.55 69.05
N ASP A 872 -70.14 -10.77 70.32
CA ASP A 872 -70.67 -11.85 71.15
C ASP A 872 -71.99 -11.48 71.85
N ASN A 873 -72.51 -10.28 71.60
CA ASN A 873 -73.69 -9.72 72.24
C ASN A 873 -73.64 -9.77 73.78
N LYS A 874 -72.48 -9.44 74.36
CA LYS A 874 -72.29 -9.37 75.82
C LYS A 874 -73.23 -8.34 76.40
N LYS A 875 -73.77 -8.64 77.59
CA LYS A 875 -74.80 -7.80 78.20
C LYS A 875 -74.22 -6.66 79.02
N PHE A 876 -74.68 -5.44 78.75
CA PHE A 876 -74.28 -4.23 79.47
C PHE A 876 -75.50 -3.48 79.98
N TYR A 877 -75.34 -2.83 81.12
CA TYR A 877 -76.39 -2.09 81.80
C TYR A 877 -75.97 -0.63 81.96
N THR A 878 -76.93 0.26 81.73
CA THR A 878 -76.74 1.68 82.03
C THR A 878 -76.70 1.89 83.55
N HIS A 879 -76.14 3.00 84.02
CA HIS A 879 -76.04 3.26 85.45
C HIS A 879 -77.44 3.57 86.04
N PRO A 880 -77.87 2.95 87.16
CA PRO A 880 -79.22 3.14 87.74
C PRO A 880 -79.57 4.57 88.18
N LYS A 881 -78.56 5.43 88.31
CA LYS A 881 -78.69 6.87 88.65
C LYS A 881 -78.22 7.79 87.51
N MET A 882 -78.17 7.28 86.28
CA MET A 882 -77.93 8.12 85.10
C MET A 882 -79.03 9.18 85.00
N ALA A 883 -78.66 10.43 84.74
CA ALA A 883 -79.61 11.54 84.71
C ALA A 883 -80.59 11.42 83.54
N ASP A 884 -81.80 11.94 83.73
CA ASP A 884 -82.75 12.13 82.64
C ASP A 884 -82.18 13.10 81.60
N GLY A 885 -82.33 12.78 80.32
CA GLY A 885 -81.78 13.62 79.25
C GLY A 885 -81.64 12.92 77.91
N GLU A 886 -80.99 13.64 76.98
CA GLU A 886 -80.66 13.13 75.65
C GLU A 886 -79.21 12.67 75.60
N TYR A 887 -79.02 11.46 75.11
CA TYR A 887 -77.73 10.81 74.92
C TYR A 887 -77.58 10.45 73.44
N TYR A 888 -76.35 10.37 72.97
CA TYR A 888 -76.03 10.14 71.57
C TYR A 888 -75.08 8.96 71.45
N ILE A 889 -75.31 8.17 70.40
CA ILE A 889 -74.33 7.22 69.89
C ILE A 889 -74.04 7.61 68.46
N THR A 890 -72.78 7.87 68.15
CA THR A 890 -72.34 8.27 66.81
C THR A 890 -71.21 7.35 66.35
N VAL A 891 -71.36 6.81 65.15
CA VAL A 891 -70.32 6.04 64.47
C VAL A 891 -69.80 6.85 63.30
N ARG A 892 -68.50 7.11 63.31
CA ARG A 892 -67.85 7.96 62.32
C ARG A 892 -66.41 7.53 62.08
N LEU A 893 -65.83 8.05 61.00
CA LEU A 893 -64.39 8.03 60.77
C LEU A 893 -63.79 9.40 61.12
N SER A 894 -62.56 9.41 61.62
CA SER A 894 -61.74 10.62 61.72
C SER A 894 -61.07 10.95 60.38
N ASP A 895 -60.78 12.23 60.15
CA ASP A 895 -59.93 12.68 59.04
C ASP A 895 -58.58 11.94 59.03
N ILE A 896 -58.10 11.60 57.84
CA ILE A 896 -56.82 10.93 57.61
C ILE A 896 -55.87 11.89 56.91
N ASN A 897 -54.75 12.20 57.58
CA ASN A 897 -53.67 12.99 57.00
C ASN A 897 -52.82 12.14 56.04
N LEU A 898 -53.14 12.21 54.75
CA LEU A 898 -52.44 11.46 53.69
C LEU A 898 -50.99 11.93 53.51
N ASN A 899 -50.75 13.23 53.56
CA ASN A 899 -49.41 13.81 53.42
C ASN A 899 -48.47 13.42 54.58
N GLY A 900 -49.04 13.12 55.75
CA GLY A 900 -48.29 12.63 56.91
C GLY A 900 -47.83 11.17 56.82
N MET A 901 -48.27 10.41 55.80
CA MET A 901 -47.90 9.00 55.67
C MET A 901 -46.47 8.83 55.12
N SER A 902 -45.64 8.08 55.82
CA SER A 902 -44.26 7.80 55.41
C SER A 902 -44.19 6.66 54.40
N ASP A 903 -43.26 6.79 53.46
CA ASP A 903 -42.89 5.78 52.46
C ASP A 903 -44.06 5.30 51.57
N VAL A 904 -45.00 6.21 51.28
CA VAL A 904 -46.07 6.02 50.29
C VAL A 904 -46.18 7.25 49.40
N ASP A 905 -46.72 7.05 48.20
CA ASP A 905 -46.75 8.08 47.15
C ASP A 905 -47.84 9.17 47.38
N TYR A 906 -48.59 9.12 48.49
CA TYR A 906 -49.69 10.04 48.80
C TYR A 906 -49.27 11.47 49.15
N LYS A 907 -47.97 11.75 49.37
CA LYS A 907 -47.46 13.09 49.73
C LYS A 907 -47.80 14.19 48.73
N SER A 908 -48.05 13.81 47.47
CA SER A 908 -48.48 14.72 46.42
C SER A 908 -49.91 15.24 46.64
N ILE A 909 -50.74 14.52 47.41
CA ILE A 909 -52.08 14.94 47.82
C ILE A 909 -51.95 15.82 49.07
N LYS A 910 -52.30 17.10 48.93
CA LYS A 910 -52.20 18.08 50.03
C LYS A 910 -53.39 18.04 50.99
N ASP A 911 -54.54 17.55 50.54
CA ASP A 911 -55.76 17.47 51.33
C ASP A 911 -55.77 16.23 52.23
N ALA A 912 -56.43 16.34 53.39
CA ALA A 912 -56.77 15.18 54.21
C ALA A 912 -57.99 14.46 53.62
N LEU A 913 -58.00 13.13 53.68
CA LEU A 913 -59.21 12.35 53.40
C LEU A 913 -60.18 12.56 54.57
N LYS A 914 -61.33 13.19 54.29
CA LYS A 914 -62.32 13.55 55.28
C LYS A 914 -62.99 12.32 55.86
N GLY A 915 -63.15 12.32 57.18
CA GLY A 915 -63.90 11.29 57.88
C GLY A 915 -65.39 11.45 57.65
N VAL A 916 -66.10 10.33 57.46
CA VAL A 916 -67.55 10.29 57.23
C VAL A 916 -68.31 9.90 58.49
N VAL A 917 -69.50 10.47 58.71
CA VAL A 917 -70.45 10.02 59.74
C VAL A 917 -71.30 8.89 59.14
N LEU A 918 -71.17 7.68 59.68
CA LEU A 918 -71.85 6.48 59.17
C LEU A 918 -73.26 6.35 59.74
N GLU A 919 -73.41 6.58 61.04
CA GLU A 919 -74.70 6.50 61.73
C GLU A 919 -74.67 7.36 62.99
N SER A 920 -75.81 7.93 63.36
CA SER A 920 -76.01 8.55 64.68
C SER A 920 -77.43 8.31 65.17
N ILE A 921 -77.58 7.91 66.42
CA ILE A 921 -78.89 7.75 67.08
C ILE A 921 -78.95 8.58 68.37
N LYS A 922 -80.16 9.04 68.68
CA LYS A 922 -80.48 9.80 69.89
C LYS A 922 -81.29 8.94 70.86
N ILE A 923 -80.77 8.76 72.06
CA ILE A 923 -81.35 7.96 73.14
C ILE A 923 -81.94 8.89 74.18
N THR A 924 -83.17 8.62 74.58
CA THR A 924 -83.87 9.42 75.60
C THR A 924 -83.92 8.63 76.90
N VAL A 925 -83.30 9.17 77.94
CA VAL A 925 -83.32 8.59 79.29
C VAL A 925 -84.36 9.33 80.11
N LYS A 926 -85.31 8.60 80.70
CA LYS A 926 -86.30 9.19 81.61
C LYS A 926 -86.72 8.19 82.68
N GLY A 927 -86.60 8.56 83.94
CA GLY A 927 -86.89 7.68 85.07
C GLY A 927 -85.79 6.63 85.33
N SER A 928 -86.06 5.72 86.26
CA SER A 928 -85.10 4.72 86.73
C SER A 928 -85.71 3.31 86.74
N ILE A 929 -84.86 2.29 86.63
CA ILE A 929 -85.24 0.89 86.81
C ILE A 929 -85.94 0.66 88.15
N TYR A 930 -85.65 1.47 89.17
CA TYR A 930 -86.34 1.40 90.46
C TYR A 930 -87.84 1.74 90.38
N ASP A 931 -88.26 2.50 89.36
CA ASP A 931 -89.67 2.82 89.11
C ASP A 931 -90.47 1.59 88.63
N ASP A 932 -89.78 0.53 88.16
CA ASP A 932 -90.39 -0.71 87.66
C ASP A 932 -90.24 -1.89 88.62
N ILE A 933 -89.48 -1.72 89.71
CA ILE A 933 -89.24 -2.75 90.74
C ILE A 933 -90.22 -2.61 91.92
N SER A 934 -90.95 -1.49 92.01
CA SER A 934 -92.07 -1.28 92.94
C SER A 934 -93.38 -1.80 92.39
#